data_AF-A0AA88H6X8-F1
#
_entry.id   AF-A0AA88H6X8-F1
#
_cell.length_a   1.000
_cell.length_b   1.000
_cell.length_c   1.000
_cell.angle_alpha   90.00
_cell.angle_beta   90.00
_cell.angle_gamma   90.00
#
_symmetry.space_group_name_H-M   'P 1'
#
loop_
_entity.id
_entity.type
_entity.pdbx_description
1 polymer ?
#
loop_
_entity_poly.entity_id
_entity_poly.type
_entity_poly.pdbx_seq_one_letter_code
_entity_poly.pdbx_strand_id
1 'polypeptide(L)'
;MKWHVYLSGEIHSDWRERIKQGIKDADLPVKLSAPITDHASSDDCGDVILGPEMTPFWKDHKASKINSIRTRAMIEKADVVVVRFGDKYRQWNAAFDAGYASALGKSVITLHDPELTHPLKEVDAAALAVAQTPEEVVAILKYAITGNAAISLIFQLDPEVWQIVWTSVHISLIATLIASLFAVPLGVVIALNDFRGKASLQQFLNTLMAMPTVVIGLILYGLFTRQGALGEWGLLYTPGAIIIGECLLIFPVILNLTIVAITSADPRLLPTLKTLGATHFQAFIQVISETRFAVMAALVAGFGRAIGEVGAAMMLGGNIDGFTRTMTTAIALETSKGEFELALALGIYGDKAVLDIPALSIARGKITTLLGCNGAGKTTLLNLLALIKQPASGDLVFDSQTLSAITQQKALLKLRRRIGLIPQNPLLLRGSVMENVLRGLQFRKLNKPDQFSRAQQVMQQVGVLALQDRLARDLSGGEAQKVALARILALQPDVLLLDEPFTYLDQESAADLADLLTLLAQEQGITVILSTHERRFGMALADDVISLVHGKPVAAPLVNVFHGELLGGEFLTGKIRILLPDDIDSGKHVLIDPQEIVLSKTPLESSMRNHFQGHVVSIEEEHGRDWITVMAGECFHVEITRQSLDDLDLRLGTDVQLYFKSTAVKVV
;
A
#
# COMPACT_ATOMS: atom_id res chain seq x y z
N MET A 1 -11.87 -6.13 -46.53
CA MET A 1 -11.72 -5.16 -47.62
C MET A 1 -11.10 -5.89 -48.80
N LYS A 2 -11.61 -5.76 -50.03
CA LYS A 2 -10.99 -6.41 -51.20
C LYS A 2 -10.00 -5.44 -51.84
N TRP A 3 -8.75 -5.86 -52.02
CA TRP A 3 -7.71 -5.08 -52.67
C TRP A 3 -7.86 -5.13 -54.18
N HIS A 4 -7.74 -4.00 -54.86
CA HIS A 4 -7.75 -3.90 -56.30
C HIS A 4 -6.32 -3.90 -56.83
N VAL A 5 -5.95 -4.93 -57.60
CA VAL A 5 -4.59 -5.05 -58.15
C VAL A 5 -4.64 -5.04 -59.67
N TYR A 6 -3.93 -4.10 -60.28
CA TYR A 6 -3.85 -3.97 -61.74
C TYR A 6 -2.56 -4.58 -62.28
N LEU A 7 -2.65 -5.48 -63.25
CA LEU A 7 -1.52 -6.18 -63.85
C LEU A 7 -1.18 -5.58 -65.24
N SER A 8 -0.27 -4.61 -65.26
CA SER A 8 0.23 -3.95 -66.49
C SER A 8 1.48 -4.65 -67.04
N GLY A 9 1.76 -4.44 -68.33
CA GLY A 9 2.98 -4.90 -68.99
C GLY A 9 2.78 -6.08 -69.94
N GLU A 10 3.86 -6.82 -70.19
CA GLU A 10 3.98 -7.88 -71.19
C GLU A 10 2.78 -8.84 -71.26
N ILE A 11 2.27 -9.17 -72.46
CA ILE A 11 1.06 -10.01 -72.65
C ILE A 11 1.33 -11.43 -73.20
N HIS A 12 2.59 -11.79 -73.47
CA HIS A 12 2.95 -13.02 -74.19
C HIS A 12 3.43 -14.17 -73.30
N SER A 13 3.25 -14.06 -71.99
CA SER A 13 3.67 -15.06 -70.99
C SER A 13 2.57 -15.31 -69.95
N ASP A 14 2.73 -16.39 -69.18
CA ASP A 14 1.74 -16.91 -68.22
C ASP A 14 1.77 -16.22 -66.85
N TRP A 15 2.61 -15.20 -66.66
CA TRP A 15 2.86 -14.56 -65.37
C TRP A 15 1.59 -14.04 -64.67
N ARG A 16 0.61 -13.51 -65.42
CA ARG A 16 -0.68 -13.05 -64.86
C ARG A 16 -1.51 -14.20 -64.31
N GLU A 17 -1.52 -15.34 -64.99
CA GLU A 17 -2.24 -16.52 -64.52
C GLU A 17 -1.54 -17.15 -63.31
N ARG A 18 -0.20 -17.12 -63.26
CA ARG A 18 0.58 -17.52 -62.08
C ARG A 18 0.27 -16.65 -60.86
N ILE A 19 0.23 -15.33 -61.01
CA ILE A 19 -0.18 -14.42 -59.92
C ILE A 19 -1.63 -14.70 -59.49
N LYS A 20 -2.54 -14.87 -60.45
CA LYS A 20 -3.95 -15.14 -60.17
C LYS A 20 -4.16 -16.47 -59.44
N GLN A 21 -3.43 -17.50 -59.83
CA GLN A 21 -3.45 -18.80 -59.17
C GLN A 21 -2.85 -18.70 -57.77
N GLY A 22 -1.69 -18.05 -57.60
CA GLY A 22 -1.06 -17.87 -56.29
C GLY A 22 -1.92 -17.04 -55.31
N ILE A 23 -2.63 -16.02 -55.79
CA ILE A 23 -3.61 -15.26 -55.00
C ILE A 23 -4.77 -16.15 -54.53
N LYS A 24 -5.25 -17.03 -55.41
CA LYS A 24 -6.34 -17.97 -55.10
C LYS A 24 -5.89 -19.05 -54.10
N ASP A 25 -4.70 -19.60 -54.30
CA ASP A 25 -4.12 -20.63 -53.43
C ASP A 25 -3.82 -20.07 -52.03
N ALA A 26 -3.45 -18.79 -51.95
CA ALA A 26 -3.23 -18.09 -50.69
C ALA A 26 -4.51 -17.47 -50.08
N ASP A 27 -5.69 -17.71 -50.67
CA ASP A 27 -7.01 -17.17 -50.27
C ASP A 27 -6.99 -15.64 -50.01
N LEU A 28 -6.26 -14.89 -50.84
CA LEU A 28 -6.12 -13.45 -50.67
C LEU A 28 -7.35 -12.71 -51.19
N PRO A 29 -7.90 -11.71 -50.44
CA PRO A 29 -9.07 -10.94 -50.85
C PRO A 29 -8.71 -9.90 -51.92
N VAL A 30 -8.27 -10.34 -53.11
CA VAL A 30 -7.83 -9.48 -54.21
C VAL A 30 -8.79 -9.56 -55.40
N LYS A 31 -9.10 -8.42 -56.01
CA LYS A 31 -9.75 -8.29 -57.31
C LYS A 31 -8.73 -7.85 -58.35
N LEU A 32 -8.44 -8.74 -59.31
CA LEU A 32 -7.51 -8.47 -60.40
C LEU A 32 -8.18 -7.75 -61.57
N SER A 33 -7.45 -6.82 -62.19
CA SER A 33 -7.77 -6.22 -63.48
C SER A 33 -6.51 -6.16 -64.36
N ALA A 34 -6.68 -6.22 -65.69
CA ALA A 34 -5.59 -6.21 -66.66
C ALA A 34 -6.03 -5.53 -67.98
N PRO A 35 -5.09 -5.14 -68.85
CA PRO A 35 -5.37 -4.77 -70.23
C PRO A 35 -6.12 -5.86 -71.01
N ILE A 36 -6.71 -5.51 -72.16
CA ILE A 36 -7.24 -6.50 -73.09
C ILE A 36 -6.06 -7.26 -73.69
N THR A 37 -6.02 -8.57 -73.51
CA THR A 37 -4.94 -9.45 -73.99
C THR A 37 -5.26 -10.12 -75.32
N ASP A 38 -6.49 -9.96 -75.83
CA ASP A 38 -6.87 -10.42 -77.17
C ASP A 38 -6.42 -9.40 -78.23
N HIS A 39 -5.49 -9.82 -79.09
CA HIS A 39 -4.85 -8.94 -80.07
C HIS A 39 -5.83 -8.35 -81.07
N ALA A 40 -6.73 -9.16 -81.65
CA ALA A 40 -7.71 -8.69 -82.61
C ALA A 40 -8.64 -7.64 -82.00
N SER A 41 -9.18 -7.92 -80.80
CA SER A 41 -10.04 -6.96 -80.10
C SER A 41 -9.31 -5.70 -79.65
N SER A 42 -8.01 -5.77 -79.34
CA SER A 42 -7.20 -4.62 -78.93
C SER A 42 -6.82 -3.72 -80.12
N ASP A 43 -6.37 -4.32 -81.21
CA ASP A 43 -5.76 -3.60 -82.34
C ASP A 43 -6.81 -3.05 -83.30
N ASP A 44 -7.95 -3.75 -83.45
CA ASP A 44 -9.03 -3.32 -84.34
C ASP A 44 -10.08 -2.46 -83.63
N CYS A 45 -9.98 -2.21 -82.32
CA CYS A 45 -11.01 -1.46 -81.59
C CYS A 45 -11.25 -0.05 -82.16
N GLY A 46 -10.20 0.60 -82.66
CA GLY A 46 -10.29 1.90 -83.32
C GLY A 46 -11.10 1.84 -84.61
N ASP A 47 -10.83 0.84 -85.46
CA ASP A 47 -11.52 0.65 -86.74
C ASP A 47 -12.98 0.22 -86.54
N VAL A 48 -13.23 -0.65 -85.55
CA VAL A 48 -14.58 -1.15 -85.23
C VAL A 48 -15.47 -0.04 -84.65
N ILE A 49 -14.93 0.85 -83.82
CA ILE A 49 -15.73 1.87 -83.11
C ILE A 49 -15.82 3.18 -83.90
N LEU A 50 -14.73 3.62 -84.53
CA LEU A 50 -14.60 4.94 -85.16
C LEU A 50 -14.49 4.88 -86.70
N GLY A 51 -14.63 3.69 -87.29
CA GLY A 51 -14.52 3.46 -88.73
C GLY A 51 -13.08 3.18 -89.20
N PRO A 52 -12.93 2.49 -90.35
CA PRO A 52 -11.65 1.96 -90.82
C PRO A 52 -10.66 3.05 -91.22
N GLU A 53 -9.39 2.87 -90.87
CA GLU A 53 -8.30 3.78 -91.22
C GLU A 53 -7.42 3.28 -92.37
N MET A 54 -6.99 4.21 -93.22
CA MET A 54 -6.20 3.90 -94.43
C MET A 54 -4.69 3.80 -94.16
N THR A 55 -4.22 4.34 -93.03
CA THR A 55 -2.79 4.30 -92.68
C THR A 55 -2.57 3.49 -91.40
N PRO A 56 -1.52 2.66 -91.34
CA PRO A 56 -1.18 1.90 -90.14
C PRO A 56 -1.01 2.79 -88.89
N PHE A 57 -0.48 4.00 -89.07
CA PHE A 57 -0.31 4.96 -87.99
C PHE A 57 -1.64 5.33 -87.31
N TRP A 58 -2.66 5.72 -88.08
CA TRP A 58 -3.93 6.17 -87.52
C TRP A 58 -4.73 5.02 -86.91
N LYS A 59 -4.59 3.81 -87.46
CA LYS A 59 -5.14 2.59 -86.88
C LYS A 59 -4.58 2.35 -85.47
N ASP A 60 -3.25 2.29 -85.34
CA ASP A 60 -2.58 2.05 -84.05
C ASP A 60 -2.82 3.21 -83.08
N HIS A 61 -2.83 4.46 -83.56
CA HIS A 61 -3.05 5.63 -82.73
C HIS A 61 -4.45 5.64 -82.10
N LYS A 62 -5.50 5.36 -82.89
CA LYS A 62 -6.87 5.29 -82.39
C LYS A 62 -7.03 4.15 -81.38
N ALA A 63 -6.55 2.95 -81.73
CA ALA A 63 -6.62 1.79 -80.86
C ALA A 63 -5.92 2.05 -79.52
N SER A 64 -4.71 2.61 -79.55
CA SER A 64 -3.93 2.99 -78.36
C SER A 64 -4.66 4.01 -77.48
N LYS A 65 -5.30 5.05 -78.06
CA LYS A 65 -6.05 6.06 -77.29
C LYS A 65 -7.28 5.48 -76.60
N ILE A 66 -8.03 4.62 -77.28
CA ILE A 66 -9.21 3.95 -76.71
C ILE A 66 -8.79 3.01 -75.57
N ASN A 67 -7.75 2.20 -75.78
CA ASN A 67 -7.20 1.33 -74.74
C ASN A 67 -6.64 2.11 -73.55
N SER A 68 -6.11 3.31 -73.77
CA SER A 68 -5.62 4.19 -72.71
C SER A 68 -6.74 4.67 -71.78
N ILE A 69 -7.96 4.93 -72.29
CA ILE A 69 -9.10 5.34 -71.45
C ILE A 69 -9.40 4.27 -70.40
N ARG A 70 -9.47 3.01 -70.83
CA ARG A 70 -9.72 1.87 -69.95
C ARG A 70 -8.56 1.62 -68.99
N THR A 71 -7.33 1.64 -69.50
CA THR A 71 -6.11 1.40 -68.72
C THR A 71 -5.98 2.40 -67.58
N ARG A 72 -6.13 3.70 -67.88
CA ARG A 72 -6.09 4.76 -66.86
C ARG A 72 -7.18 4.60 -65.81
N ALA A 73 -8.43 4.35 -66.20
CA ALA A 73 -9.53 4.15 -65.27
C ALA A 73 -9.32 2.92 -64.34
N MET A 74 -8.60 1.89 -64.81
CA MET A 74 -8.27 0.72 -63.98
C MET A 74 -7.09 0.98 -63.04
N ILE A 75 -6.07 1.72 -63.49
CA ILE A 75 -4.93 2.15 -62.65
C ILE A 75 -5.41 3.09 -61.54
N GLU A 76 -6.27 4.06 -61.85
CA GLU A 76 -6.84 4.99 -60.85
C GLU A 76 -7.61 4.27 -59.73
N LYS A 77 -8.28 3.16 -60.07
CA LYS A 77 -9.04 2.32 -59.11
C LYS A 77 -8.19 1.27 -58.40
N ALA A 78 -6.94 1.07 -58.81
CA ALA A 78 -6.06 0.09 -58.20
C ALA A 78 -5.50 0.61 -56.87
N ASP A 79 -5.35 -0.29 -55.91
CA ASP A 79 -4.59 -0.08 -54.68
C ASP A 79 -3.11 -0.38 -54.91
N VAL A 80 -2.81 -1.43 -55.71
CA VAL A 80 -1.47 -1.83 -56.13
C VAL A 80 -1.43 -2.04 -57.64
N VAL A 81 -0.36 -1.57 -58.29
CA VAL A 81 -0.11 -1.78 -59.71
C VAL A 81 1.15 -2.64 -59.86
N VAL A 82 1.00 -3.82 -60.47
CA VAL A 82 2.12 -4.69 -60.81
C VAL A 82 2.45 -4.46 -62.28
N VAL A 83 3.71 -4.10 -62.57
CA VAL A 83 4.16 -3.81 -63.93
C VAL A 83 5.23 -4.82 -64.33
N ARG A 84 4.90 -5.73 -65.26
CA ARG A 84 5.87 -6.68 -65.83
C ARG A 84 6.64 -6.04 -66.96
N PHE A 85 7.97 -5.98 -66.80
CA PHE A 85 8.88 -5.75 -67.91
C PHE A 85 9.51 -7.07 -68.37
N GLY A 86 9.49 -7.34 -69.67
CA GLY A 86 10.08 -8.53 -70.29
C GLY A 86 10.93 -8.18 -71.52
N ASP A 87 11.40 -9.20 -72.24
CA ASP A 87 12.50 -9.02 -73.20
C ASP A 87 12.04 -8.72 -74.64
N LYS A 88 10.73 -8.83 -74.90
CA LYS A 88 10.15 -8.64 -76.24
C LYS A 88 9.53 -7.25 -76.40
N TYR A 89 9.81 -6.64 -77.55
CA TYR A 89 9.39 -5.30 -77.97
C TYR A 89 9.91 -4.18 -77.06
N ARG A 90 9.89 -2.93 -77.56
CA ARG A 90 10.27 -1.77 -76.74
C ARG A 90 9.09 -1.44 -75.83
N GLN A 91 9.18 -1.81 -74.55
CA GLN A 91 8.07 -1.87 -73.60
C GLN A 91 7.62 -0.51 -73.03
N TRP A 92 7.47 0.48 -73.92
CA TRP A 92 7.14 1.85 -73.55
C TRP A 92 5.80 1.99 -72.82
N ASN A 93 4.83 1.12 -73.12
CA ASN A 93 3.53 1.13 -72.44
C ASN A 93 3.66 0.73 -70.97
N ALA A 94 4.50 -0.27 -70.66
CA ALA A 94 4.75 -0.68 -69.28
C ALA A 94 5.45 0.42 -68.48
N ALA A 95 6.45 1.08 -69.08
CA ALA A 95 7.13 2.22 -68.48
C ALA A 95 6.19 3.42 -68.25
N PHE A 96 5.30 3.69 -69.21
CA PHE A 96 4.31 4.75 -69.10
C PHE A 96 3.28 4.46 -67.99
N ASP A 97 2.78 3.22 -67.90
CA ASP A 97 1.85 2.81 -66.85
C ASP A 97 2.50 2.85 -65.47
N ALA A 98 3.76 2.43 -65.35
CA ALA A 98 4.53 2.56 -64.10
C ALA A 98 4.68 4.03 -63.67
N GLY A 99 5.06 4.90 -64.60
CA GLY A 99 5.17 6.34 -64.35
C GLY A 99 3.84 6.99 -63.99
N TYR A 100 2.75 6.64 -64.68
CA TYR A 100 1.42 7.16 -64.40
C TYR A 100 0.88 6.67 -63.04
N ALA A 101 1.08 5.40 -62.70
CA ALA A 101 0.72 4.85 -61.40
C ALA A 101 1.51 5.52 -60.26
N SER A 102 2.81 5.70 -60.44
CA SER A 102 3.68 6.41 -59.48
C SER A 102 3.24 7.87 -59.30
N ALA A 103 2.92 8.58 -60.38
CA ALA A 103 2.44 9.96 -60.33
C ALA A 103 1.09 10.12 -59.59
N LEU A 104 0.24 9.08 -59.62
CA LEU A 104 -1.01 9.01 -58.87
C LEU A 104 -0.82 8.57 -57.40
N GLY A 105 0.42 8.34 -56.96
CA GLY A 105 0.74 7.85 -55.62
C GLY A 105 0.30 6.40 -55.37
N LYS A 106 0.15 5.59 -56.43
CA LYS A 106 -0.20 4.18 -56.30
C LYS A 106 1.01 3.36 -55.85
N SER A 107 0.76 2.29 -55.11
CA SER A 107 1.81 1.33 -54.76
C SER A 107 2.21 0.55 -56.00
N VAL A 108 3.45 0.70 -56.46
CA VAL A 108 3.96 0.04 -57.67
C VAL A 108 4.90 -1.11 -57.29
N ILE A 109 4.70 -2.26 -57.92
CA ILE A 109 5.61 -3.41 -57.88
C ILE A 109 6.12 -3.63 -59.31
N THR A 110 7.43 -3.55 -59.54
CA THR A 110 8.01 -3.94 -60.84
C THR A 110 8.31 -5.44 -60.81
N LEU A 111 8.02 -6.12 -61.91
CA LEU A 111 8.33 -7.53 -62.10
C LEU A 111 9.22 -7.65 -63.33
N HIS A 112 10.49 -8.01 -63.18
CA HIS A 112 11.39 -8.16 -64.31
C HIS A 112 12.56 -9.11 -64.06
N ASP A 113 13.17 -9.62 -65.14
CA ASP A 113 14.37 -10.46 -65.03
C ASP A 113 15.59 -9.63 -64.60
N PRO A 114 16.60 -10.21 -63.92
CA PRO A 114 17.77 -9.48 -63.41
C PRO A 114 18.55 -8.70 -64.49
N GLU A 115 18.47 -9.15 -65.75
CA GLU A 115 19.12 -8.51 -66.89
C GLU A 115 18.56 -7.09 -67.17
N LEU A 116 17.32 -6.82 -66.74
CA LEU A 116 16.64 -5.53 -66.91
C LEU A 116 16.82 -4.56 -65.73
N THR A 117 17.49 -4.96 -64.63
CA THR A 117 17.71 -4.10 -63.45
C THR A 117 18.45 -2.80 -63.79
N HIS A 118 19.49 -2.86 -64.63
CA HIS A 118 20.25 -1.65 -64.98
C HIS A 118 19.44 -0.69 -65.90
N PRO A 119 18.74 -1.17 -66.95
CA PRO A 119 17.83 -0.34 -67.74
C PRO A 119 16.62 0.24 -66.97
N LEU A 120 16.17 -0.41 -65.91
CA LEU A 120 14.96 -0.03 -65.16
C LEU A 120 15.24 0.69 -63.83
N LYS A 121 16.51 0.97 -63.50
CA LYS A 121 16.91 1.55 -62.20
C LYS A 121 16.11 2.80 -61.78
N GLU A 122 15.73 3.67 -62.71
CA GLU A 122 14.91 4.86 -62.41
C GLU A 122 13.43 4.51 -62.13
N VAL A 123 12.90 3.46 -62.78
CA VAL A 123 11.55 2.96 -62.55
C VAL A 123 11.50 2.18 -61.23
N ASP A 124 12.50 1.36 -60.96
CA ASP A 124 12.64 0.59 -59.72
C ASP A 124 12.82 1.50 -58.50
N ALA A 125 13.54 2.62 -58.65
CA ALA A 125 13.67 3.62 -57.61
C ALA A 125 12.33 4.28 -57.22
N ALA A 126 11.36 4.31 -58.15
CA ALA A 126 10.02 4.81 -57.92
C ALA A 126 9.02 3.72 -57.48
N ALA A 127 9.41 2.45 -57.53
CA ALA A 127 8.62 1.31 -57.09
C ALA A 127 8.83 1.03 -55.59
N LEU A 128 7.82 0.45 -54.93
CA LEU A 128 7.91 0.07 -53.52
C LEU A 128 8.49 -1.34 -53.34
N ALA A 129 8.52 -2.14 -54.41
CA ALA A 129 9.18 -3.44 -54.45
C ALA A 129 9.55 -3.82 -55.89
N VAL A 130 10.63 -4.59 -56.02
CA VAL A 130 11.09 -5.20 -57.27
C VAL A 130 11.03 -6.71 -57.09
N ALA A 131 10.30 -7.40 -57.98
CA ALA A 131 10.17 -8.84 -58.00
C ALA A 131 10.82 -9.42 -59.27
N GLN A 132 11.38 -10.61 -59.16
CA GLN A 132 11.93 -11.37 -60.28
C GLN A 132 10.97 -12.46 -60.74
N THR A 133 10.11 -12.95 -59.84
CA THR A 133 9.16 -14.02 -60.12
C THR A 133 7.71 -13.63 -59.79
N PRO A 134 6.71 -14.19 -60.50
CA PRO A 134 5.29 -14.04 -60.14
C PRO A 134 4.98 -14.42 -58.68
N GLU A 135 5.68 -15.42 -58.14
CA GLU A 135 5.49 -15.92 -56.78
C GLU A 135 5.97 -14.91 -55.72
N GLU A 136 7.05 -14.18 -55.99
CA GLU A 136 7.50 -13.06 -55.15
C GLU A 136 6.44 -11.96 -55.08
N VAL A 137 5.78 -11.63 -56.19
CA VAL A 137 4.67 -10.68 -56.20
C VAL A 137 3.53 -11.16 -55.30
N VAL A 138 3.18 -12.45 -55.36
CA VAL A 138 2.16 -13.04 -54.47
C VAL A 138 2.60 -12.98 -53.01
N ALA A 139 3.88 -13.23 -52.71
CA ALA A 139 4.42 -13.13 -51.35
C ALA A 139 4.37 -11.69 -50.81
N ILE A 140 4.74 -10.71 -51.63
CA ILE A 140 4.65 -9.27 -51.30
C ILE A 140 3.19 -8.89 -51.00
N LEU A 141 2.25 -9.29 -51.87
CA LEU A 141 0.82 -9.04 -51.67
C LEU A 141 0.30 -9.74 -50.41
N LYS A 142 0.70 -10.99 -50.16
CA LYS A 142 0.33 -11.72 -48.94
C LYS A 142 0.81 -11.01 -47.69
N TYR A 143 2.06 -10.56 -47.67
CA TYR A 143 2.61 -9.81 -46.54
C TYR A 143 1.84 -8.51 -46.32
N ALA A 144 1.67 -7.70 -47.37
CA ALA A 144 1.01 -6.40 -47.30
C ALA A 144 -0.47 -6.51 -46.87
N ILE A 145 -1.17 -7.57 -47.30
CA ILE A 145 -2.61 -7.75 -47.03
C ILE A 145 -2.86 -8.40 -45.66
N THR A 146 -2.00 -9.32 -45.22
CA THR A 146 -2.26 -10.12 -44.00
C THR A 146 -1.57 -9.60 -42.74
N GLY A 147 -0.46 -8.86 -42.84
CA GLY A 147 0.25 -8.29 -41.68
C GLY A 147 0.79 -9.31 -40.66
N ASN A 148 0.81 -10.61 -40.99
CA ASN A 148 0.99 -11.70 -40.02
C ASN A 148 2.44 -12.10 -39.71
N ALA A 149 3.45 -11.38 -40.22
CA ALA A 149 4.85 -11.78 -40.08
C ALA A 149 5.30 -11.93 -38.60
N ALA A 150 4.84 -11.05 -37.71
CA ALA A 150 5.15 -11.11 -36.29
C ALA A 150 4.50 -12.33 -35.60
N ILE A 151 3.27 -12.67 -35.97
CA ILE A 151 2.54 -13.81 -35.41
C ILE A 151 3.17 -15.13 -35.89
N SER A 152 3.60 -15.22 -37.15
CA SER A 152 4.30 -16.41 -37.65
C SER A 152 5.63 -16.65 -36.94
N LEU A 153 6.40 -15.60 -36.63
CA LEU A 153 7.66 -15.72 -35.89
C LEU A 153 7.47 -16.31 -34.47
N ILE A 154 6.37 -15.93 -33.80
CA ILE A 154 6.04 -16.44 -32.46
C ILE A 154 5.61 -17.93 -32.53
N PHE A 155 4.76 -18.30 -33.49
CA PHE A 155 4.27 -19.68 -33.63
C PHE A 155 5.32 -20.65 -34.19
N GLN A 156 6.28 -20.16 -34.98
CA GLN A 156 7.38 -20.96 -35.52
C GLN A 156 8.54 -21.14 -34.53
N LEU A 157 8.45 -20.56 -33.32
CA LEU A 157 9.49 -20.61 -32.29
C LEU A 157 10.84 -20.18 -32.85
N ASP A 158 10.86 -19.05 -33.55
CA ASP A 158 12.10 -18.53 -34.13
C ASP A 158 13.21 -18.47 -33.06
N PRO A 159 14.37 -19.11 -33.28
CA PRO A 159 15.41 -19.23 -32.26
C PRO A 159 15.95 -17.88 -31.78
N GLU A 160 16.00 -16.87 -32.65
CA GLU A 160 16.52 -15.54 -32.32
C GLU A 160 15.53 -14.77 -31.46
N VAL A 161 14.25 -14.79 -31.82
CA VAL A 161 13.17 -14.19 -31.01
C VAL A 161 13.11 -14.84 -29.63
N TRP A 162 13.18 -16.17 -29.56
CA TRP A 162 13.17 -16.88 -28.28
C TRP A 162 14.41 -16.57 -27.43
N GLN A 163 15.58 -16.45 -28.06
CA GLN A 163 16.81 -16.04 -27.36
C GLN A 163 16.69 -14.63 -26.77
N ILE A 164 16.08 -13.68 -27.48
CA ILE A 164 15.84 -12.31 -26.99
C ILE A 164 14.85 -12.32 -25.81
N VAL A 165 13.72 -13.02 -25.94
CA VAL A 165 12.72 -13.15 -24.86
C VAL A 165 13.35 -13.79 -23.62
N TRP A 166 14.08 -14.90 -23.81
CA TRP A 166 14.74 -15.60 -22.72
C TRP A 166 15.80 -14.74 -22.04
N THR A 167 16.62 -14.02 -22.82
CA THR A 167 17.67 -13.15 -22.27
C THR A 167 17.05 -12.05 -21.41
N SER A 168 15.97 -11.41 -21.86
CA SER A 168 15.24 -10.38 -21.11
C SER A 168 14.63 -10.94 -19.81
N VAL A 169 13.92 -12.08 -19.88
CA VAL A 169 13.32 -12.71 -18.69
C VAL A 169 14.40 -13.14 -17.69
N HIS A 170 15.49 -13.73 -18.17
CA HIS A 170 16.59 -14.24 -17.34
C HIS A 170 17.30 -13.11 -16.59
N ILE A 171 17.62 -12.02 -17.28
CA ILE A 171 18.22 -10.82 -16.69
C ILE A 171 17.31 -10.24 -15.61
N SER A 172 16.02 -10.01 -15.92
CA SER A 172 15.08 -9.44 -14.96
C SER A 172 14.78 -10.35 -13.77
N LEU A 173 14.80 -11.66 -13.96
CA LEU A 173 14.65 -12.62 -12.86
C LEU A 173 15.86 -12.56 -11.92
N ILE A 174 17.09 -12.58 -12.46
CA ILE A 174 18.31 -12.48 -11.65
C ILE A 174 18.34 -11.14 -10.92
N ALA A 175 18.03 -10.04 -11.60
CA ALA A 175 17.99 -8.72 -10.99
C ALA A 175 16.97 -8.66 -9.84
N THR A 176 15.76 -9.23 -10.04
CA THR A 176 14.72 -9.29 -9.00
C THR A 176 15.16 -10.14 -7.81
N LEU A 177 15.82 -11.28 -8.04
CA LEU A 177 16.34 -12.12 -6.97
C LEU A 177 17.42 -11.41 -6.15
N ILE A 178 18.38 -10.76 -6.81
CA ILE A 178 19.43 -9.99 -6.13
C ILE A 178 18.82 -8.82 -5.36
N ALA A 179 17.97 -8.01 -5.99
CA ALA A 179 17.34 -6.86 -5.35
C ALA A 179 16.50 -7.29 -4.14
N SER A 180 15.69 -8.35 -4.27
CA SER A 180 14.83 -8.86 -3.19
C SER A 180 15.60 -9.42 -2.00
N LEU A 181 16.74 -10.06 -2.23
CA LEU A 181 17.62 -10.59 -1.18
C LEU A 181 18.03 -9.49 -0.19
N PHE A 182 18.19 -8.25 -0.65
CA PHE A 182 18.56 -7.11 0.19
C PHE A 182 17.35 -6.23 0.57
N ALA A 183 16.47 -5.95 -0.39
CA ALA A 183 15.33 -5.06 -0.20
C ALA A 183 14.30 -5.60 0.79
N VAL A 184 13.99 -6.91 0.76
CA VAL A 184 12.98 -7.48 1.66
C VAL A 184 13.47 -7.48 3.11
N PRO A 185 14.68 -7.99 3.45
CA PRO A 185 15.17 -7.92 4.82
C PRO A 185 15.31 -6.50 5.33
N LEU A 186 15.85 -5.59 4.51
CA LEU A 186 16.00 -4.19 4.88
C LEU A 186 14.63 -3.53 5.11
N GLY A 187 13.64 -3.81 4.25
CA GLY A 187 12.28 -3.30 4.38
C GLY A 187 11.59 -3.76 5.67
N VAL A 188 11.77 -5.03 6.03
CA VAL A 188 11.28 -5.55 7.31
C VAL A 188 11.98 -4.82 8.46
N VAL A 189 13.31 -4.72 8.47
CA VAL A 189 14.06 -4.03 9.54
C VAL A 189 13.62 -2.57 9.68
N ILE A 190 13.41 -1.84 8.59
CA ILE A 190 12.90 -0.47 8.60
C ILE A 190 11.47 -0.43 9.15
N ALA A 191 10.61 -1.38 8.77
CA ALA A 191 9.24 -1.44 9.26
C ALA A 191 9.17 -1.74 10.77
N LEU A 192 10.03 -2.63 11.30
CA LEU A 192 10.06 -3.04 12.71
C LEU A 192 10.58 -1.96 13.67
N ASN A 193 11.40 -1.03 13.16
CA ASN A 193 12.07 -0.01 13.97
C ASN A 193 11.46 1.37 13.72
N ASP A 194 11.31 2.15 14.78
CA ASP A 194 10.90 3.55 14.69
C ASP A 194 12.13 4.42 14.95
N PHE A 195 12.52 5.19 13.95
CA PHE A 195 13.65 6.12 14.02
C PHE A 195 13.27 7.44 13.35
N ARG A 196 13.87 8.54 13.81
CA ARG A 196 13.47 9.92 13.46
C ARG A 196 13.47 10.23 11.95
N GLY A 197 14.17 9.43 11.13
CA GLY A 197 14.27 9.60 9.67
C GLY A 197 13.46 8.61 8.82
N LYS A 198 12.60 7.76 9.41
CA LYS A 198 11.87 6.71 8.69
C LYS A 198 10.97 7.26 7.57
N ALA A 199 10.24 8.34 7.84
CA ALA A 199 9.41 9.01 6.85
C ALA A 199 10.24 9.62 5.71
N SER A 200 11.38 10.24 6.03
CA SER A 200 12.32 10.78 5.04
C SER A 200 12.86 9.69 4.13
N LEU A 201 13.18 8.52 4.68
CA LEU A 201 13.60 7.36 3.90
C LEU A 201 12.50 6.88 2.95
N GLN A 202 11.26 6.74 3.44
CA GLN A 202 10.14 6.34 2.57
C GLN A 202 9.87 7.35 1.46
N GLN A 203 9.96 8.65 1.75
CA GLN A 203 9.82 9.70 0.75
C GLN A 203 10.95 9.63 -0.29
N PHE A 204 12.19 9.43 0.14
CA PHE A 204 13.33 9.21 -0.76
C PHE A 204 13.10 7.99 -1.65
N LEU A 205 12.61 6.88 -1.10
CA LEU A 205 12.28 5.68 -1.88
C LEU A 205 11.15 5.94 -2.88
N ASN A 206 10.10 6.68 -2.50
CA ASN A 206 9.03 7.08 -3.42
C ASN A 206 9.57 7.94 -4.58
N THR A 207 10.50 8.85 -4.31
CA THR A 207 11.17 9.65 -5.34
C THR A 207 12.00 8.76 -6.26
N LEU A 208 12.75 7.78 -5.73
CA LEU A 208 13.47 6.81 -6.54
C LEU A 208 12.54 5.95 -7.39
N MET A 209 11.37 5.58 -6.88
CA MET A 209 10.36 4.82 -7.65
C MET A 209 9.79 5.64 -8.82
N ALA A 210 9.68 6.96 -8.66
CA ALA A 210 9.26 7.90 -9.70
C ALA A 210 10.42 8.32 -10.63
N MET A 211 11.66 7.93 -10.32
CA MET A 211 12.82 8.29 -11.13
C MET A 211 12.68 7.68 -12.52
N PRO A 212 12.82 8.47 -13.60
CA PRO A 212 12.87 7.93 -14.95
C PRO A 212 14.06 6.99 -15.07
N THR A 213 13.86 5.83 -15.68
CA THR A 213 14.88 4.78 -15.76
C THR A 213 16.10 5.16 -16.57
N VAL A 214 15.88 6.03 -17.54
CA VAL A 214 16.94 6.67 -18.29
C VAL A 214 17.93 7.35 -17.34
N VAL A 215 17.48 8.00 -16.26
CA VAL A 215 18.37 8.63 -15.26
C VAL A 215 19.30 7.62 -14.60
N ILE A 216 18.77 6.46 -14.18
CA ILE A 216 19.58 5.38 -13.59
C ILE A 216 20.59 4.84 -14.63
N GLY A 217 20.14 4.64 -15.87
CA GLY A 217 21.00 4.21 -16.97
C GLY A 217 22.15 5.18 -17.25
N LEU A 218 21.91 6.49 -17.17
CA LEU A 218 22.91 7.53 -17.39
C LEU A 218 23.94 7.62 -16.27
N ILE A 219 23.51 7.48 -15.01
CA ILE A 219 24.41 7.38 -13.86
C ILE A 219 25.34 6.19 -14.03
N LEU A 220 24.80 5.01 -14.38
CA LEU A 220 25.59 3.80 -14.59
C LEU A 220 26.50 3.89 -15.81
N TYR A 221 26.03 4.49 -16.91
CA TYR A 221 26.86 4.75 -18.08
C TYR A 221 28.08 5.58 -17.69
N GLY A 222 27.89 6.70 -16.97
CA GLY A 222 28.98 7.53 -16.47
C GLY A 222 29.96 6.75 -15.60
N LEU A 223 29.47 5.88 -14.71
CA LEU A 223 30.31 5.06 -13.83
C LEU A 223 31.09 3.96 -14.57
N PHE A 224 30.50 3.31 -15.57
CA PHE A 224 31.09 2.17 -16.29
C PHE A 224 31.89 2.55 -17.54
N THR A 225 31.86 3.82 -17.97
CA THR A 225 32.75 4.30 -19.02
C THR A 225 34.22 4.12 -18.60
N ARG A 226 35.13 4.01 -19.57
CA ARG A 226 36.57 3.82 -19.32
C ARG A 226 37.20 4.92 -18.46
N GLN A 227 36.63 6.12 -18.44
CA GLN A 227 37.07 7.26 -17.63
C GLN A 227 36.32 7.36 -16.29
N GLY A 228 35.26 6.58 -16.11
CA GLY A 228 34.46 6.50 -14.89
C GLY A 228 35.11 5.65 -13.80
N ALA A 229 34.61 5.81 -12.57
CA ALA A 229 35.18 5.18 -11.37
C ALA A 229 35.20 3.63 -11.42
N LEU A 230 34.35 3.00 -12.23
CA LEU A 230 34.26 1.54 -12.40
C LEU A 230 34.65 1.09 -13.81
N GLY A 231 35.32 1.96 -14.59
CA GLY A 231 35.69 1.71 -15.97
C GLY A 231 36.66 0.55 -16.18
N GLU A 232 37.52 0.27 -15.20
CA GLU A 232 38.48 -0.84 -15.27
C GLU A 232 37.82 -2.22 -15.30
N TRP A 233 36.55 -2.33 -14.89
CA TRP A 233 35.83 -3.61 -14.84
C TRP A 233 35.18 -3.99 -16.18
N GLY A 234 35.20 -3.09 -17.17
CA GLY A 234 34.73 -3.39 -18.53
C GLY A 234 33.26 -3.80 -18.62
N LEU A 235 32.40 -3.37 -17.69
CA LEU A 235 31.01 -3.82 -17.57
C LEU A 235 30.07 -3.23 -18.63
N LEU A 236 30.47 -2.14 -19.29
CA LEU A 236 29.64 -1.47 -20.29
C LEU A 236 29.30 -2.43 -21.46
N TYR A 237 28.03 -2.46 -21.87
CA TYR A 237 27.50 -3.37 -22.90
C TYR A 237 27.48 -4.86 -22.54
N THR A 238 27.52 -5.20 -21.24
CA THR A 238 27.39 -6.59 -20.77
C THR A 238 26.03 -6.85 -20.12
N PRO A 239 25.53 -8.10 -20.07
CA PRO A 239 24.37 -8.47 -19.27
C PRO A 239 24.52 -8.12 -17.79
N GLY A 240 25.75 -8.15 -17.27
CA GLY A 240 26.06 -7.78 -15.88
C GLY A 240 25.73 -6.32 -15.57
N ALA A 241 26.04 -5.40 -16.48
CA ALA A 241 25.65 -3.99 -16.31
C ALA A 241 24.14 -3.80 -16.35
N ILE A 242 23.43 -4.55 -17.20
CA ILE A 242 21.96 -4.51 -17.27
C ILE A 242 21.35 -5.02 -15.96
N ILE A 243 21.83 -6.15 -15.43
CA ILE A 243 21.39 -6.71 -14.14
C ILE A 243 21.61 -5.68 -13.02
N ILE A 244 22.76 -4.99 -12.98
CA ILE A 244 23.03 -3.95 -11.97
C ILE A 244 22.04 -2.78 -12.12
N GLY A 245 21.77 -2.35 -13.36
CA GLY A 245 20.80 -1.29 -13.64
C GLY A 245 19.39 -1.64 -13.21
N GLU A 246 18.90 -2.83 -13.59
CA GLU A 246 17.58 -3.30 -13.18
C GLU A 246 17.50 -3.51 -11.66
N CYS A 247 18.56 -4.00 -11.01
CA CYS A 247 18.63 -4.09 -9.56
C CYS A 247 18.40 -2.73 -8.90
N LEU A 248 19.15 -1.70 -9.31
CA LEU A 248 19.05 -0.36 -8.73
C LEU A 248 17.68 0.28 -8.97
N LEU A 249 17.05 -0.04 -10.09
CA LEU A 249 15.73 0.42 -10.50
C LEU A 249 14.60 -0.19 -9.69
N ILE A 250 14.62 -1.52 -9.50
CA ILE A 250 13.54 -2.23 -8.79
C ILE A 250 13.77 -2.31 -7.28
N PHE A 251 15.00 -2.13 -6.79
CA PHE A 251 15.32 -2.12 -5.37
C PHE A 251 14.45 -1.16 -4.55
N PRO A 252 14.33 0.14 -4.89
CA PRO A 252 13.49 1.06 -4.12
C PRO A 252 12.00 0.69 -4.18
N VAL A 253 11.55 0.11 -5.30
CA VAL A 253 10.16 -0.38 -5.47
C VAL A 253 9.89 -1.53 -4.51
N ILE A 254 10.70 -2.59 -4.55
CA ILE A 254 10.52 -3.76 -3.70
C ILE A 254 10.67 -3.37 -2.23
N LEU A 255 11.67 -2.54 -1.90
CA LEU A 255 11.93 -2.08 -0.54
C LEU A 255 10.74 -1.31 0.02
N ASN A 256 10.25 -0.30 -0.71
CA ASN A 256 9.16 0.53 -0.25
C ASN A 256 7.84 -0.24 -0.17
N LEU A 257 7.51 -1.05 -1.19
CA LEU A 257 6.30 -1.88 -1.16
C LEU A 257 6.35 -2.92 -0.02
N THR A 258 7.54 -3.44 0.33
CA THR A 258 7.71 -4.29 1.51
C THR A 258 7.46 -3.53 2.81
N ILE A 259 7.98 -2.30 2.93
CA ILE A 259 7.73 -1.44 4.11
C ILE A 259 6.22 -1.16 4.21
N VAL A 260 5.60 -0.71 3.12
CA VAL A 260 4.15 -0.43 3.06
C VAL A 260 3.37 -1.68 3.45
N ALA A 261 3.63 -2.82 2.83
CA ALA A 261 2.97 -4.10 3.11
C ALA A 261 3.01 -4.49 4.61
N ILE A 262 4.11 -4.20 5.30
CA ILE A 262 4.26 -4.51 6.73
C ILE A 262 3.60 -3.44 7.60
N THR A 263 3.73 -2.17 7.25
CA THR A 263 3.11 -1.06 7.99
C THR A 263 1.59 -1.00 7.82
N SER A 264 1.07 -1.46 6.68
CA SER A 264 -0.35 -1.63 6.39
C SER A 264 -0.90 -2.98 6.84
N ALA A 265 -0.03 -3.90 7.28
CA ALA A 265 -0.48 -5.09 7.99
C ALA A 265 -1.13 -4.67 9.32
N ASP A 266 -1.76 -5.62 10.00
CA ASP A 266 -2.48 -5.31 11.22
C ASP A 266 -1.59 -4.52 12.21
N PRO A 267 -1.96 -3.26 12.56
CA PRO A 267 -1.11 -2.37 13.36
C PRO A 267 -0.81 -2.92 14.76
N ARG A 268 -1.55 -3.95 15.18
CA ARG A 268 -1.40 -4.65 16.45
C ARG A 268 -0.34 -5.74 16.42
N LEU A 269 0.15 -6.14 15.24
CA LEU A 269 1.13 -7.22 15.07
C LEU A 269 2.43 -6.95 15.82
N LEU A 270 3.03 -5.77 15.62
CA LEU A 270 4.29 -5.40 16.26
C LEU A 270 4.19 -5.21 17.77
N PRO A 271 3.18 -4.47 18.30
CA PRO A 271 2.90 -4.44 19.73
C PRO A 271 2.77 -5.84 20.33
N THR A 272 1.98 -6.72 19.69
CA THR A 272 1.77 -8.09 20.17
C THR A 272 3.09 -8.85 20.28
N LEU A 273 3.93 -8.87 19.23
CA LEU A 273 5.21 -9.58 19.25
C LEU A 273 6.17 -9.02 20.32
N LYS A 274 6.21 -7.69 20.50
CA LYS A 274 7.02 -7.04 21.53
C LYS A 274 6.55 -7.41 22.94
N THR A 275 5.24 -7.37 23.20
CA THR A 275 4.66 -7.75 24.50
C THR A 275 4.89 -9.23 24.82
N LEU A 276 4.83 -10.10 23.80
CA LEU A 276 5.16 -11.53 23.97
C LEU A 276 6.65 -11.77 24.26
N GLY A 277 7.50 -10.74 24.18
CA GLY A 277 8.92 -10.81 24.48
C GLY A 277 9.77 -11.42 23.36
N ALA A 278 9.29 -11.33 22.10
CA ALA A 278 10.03 -11.74 20.91
C ALA A 278 11.33 -10.94 20.77
N THR A 279 12.42 -11.63 20.40
CA THR A 279 13.67 -10.99 19.97
C THR A 279 13.50 -10.35 18.58
N HIS A 280 14.40 -9.42 18.22
CA HIS A 280 14.38 -8.77 16.89
C HIS A 280 14.33 -9.77 15.72
N PHE A 281 15.09 -10.87 15.81
CA PHE A 281 15.12 -11.90 14.78
C PHE A 281 13.83 -12.76 14.74
N GLN A 282 13.24 -13.07 15.90
CA GLN A 282 11.96 -13.78 15.96
C GLN A 282 10.82 -12.91 15.42
N ALA A 283 10.81 -11.62 15.75
CA ALA A 283 9.84 -10.67 15.22
C ALA A 283 9.98 -10.54 13.69
N PHE A 284 11.21 -10.49 13.17
CA PHE A 284 11.51 -10.47 11.74
C PHE A 284 10.88 -11.66 10.99
N ILE A 285 11.16 -12.89 11.45
CA ILE A 285 10.62 -14.10 10.81
C ILE A 285 9.09 -14.11 10.89
N GLN A 286 8.52 -13.78 12.05
CA GLN A 286 7.08 -13.86 12.25
C GLN A 286 6.33 -12.84 11.39
N VAL A 287 6.88 -11.62 11.26
CA VAL A 287 6.29 -10.58 10.41
C VAL A 287 6.29 -11.00 8.94
N ILE A 288 7.41 -11.53 8.42
CA ILE A 288 7.47 -12.02 7.03
C ILE A 288 6.44 -13.14 6.80
N SER A 289 6.33 -14.09 7.73
CA SER A 289 5.36 -15.17 7.60
C SER A 289 3.92 -14.67 7.58
N GLU A 290 3.60 -13.65 8.38
CA GLU A 290 2.25 -13.10 8.49
C GLU A 290 1.89 -12.27 7.25
N THR A 291 2.86 -11.53 6.69
CA THR A 291 2.71 -10.62 5.55
C THR A 291 3.14 -11.21 4.20
N ARG A 292 3.42 -12.53 4.13
CA ARG A 292 4.01 -13.21 2.96
C ARG A 292 3.37 -12.88 1.60
N PHE A 293 2.05 -12.75 1.55
CA PHE A 293 1.34 -12.49 0.30
C PHE A 293 1.54 -11.04 -0.17
N ALA A 294 1.60 -10.09 0.77
CA ALA A 294 1.86 -8.69 0.46
C ALA A 294 3.32 -8.49 0.03
N VAL A 295 4.27 -9.21 0.64
CA VAL A 295 5.68 -9.23 0.20
C VAL A 295 5.81 -9.85 -1.20
N MET A 296 5.11 -10.96 -1.48
CA MET A 296 5.09 -11.56 -2.83
C MET A 296 4.52 -10.60 -3.88
N ALA A 297 3.47 -9.85 -3.57
CA ALA A 297 2.93 -8.83 -4.48
C ALA A 297 3.96 -7.72 -4.78
N ALA A 298 4.75 -7.30 -3.78
CA ALA A 298 5.85 -6.35 -3.97
C ALA A 298 6.93 -6.88 -4.93
N LEU A 299 7.28 -8.17 -4.84
CA LEU A 299 8.24 -8.81 -5.74
C LEU A 299 7.73 -8.89 -7.17
N VAL A 300 6.46 -9.26 -7.36
CA VAL A 300 5.83 -9.31 -8.69
C VAL A 300 5.78 -7.91 -9.32
N ALA A 301 5.47 -6.87 -8.53
CA ALA A 301 5.50 -5.49 -9.00
C ALA A 301 6.91 -5.03 -9.41
N GLY A 302 7.94 -5.39 -8.64
CA GLY A 302 9.34 -5.15 -9.00
C GLY A 302 9.76 -5.85 -10.29
N PHE A 303 9.43 -7.14 -10.44
CA PHE A 303 9.69 -7.90 -11.66
C PHE A 303 8.98 -7.32 -12.89
N GLY A 304 7.69 -6.98 -12.75
CA GLY A 304 6.91 -6.35 -13.83
C GLY A 304 7.48 -4.99 -14.23
N ARG A 305 8.06 -4.25 -13.28
CA ARG A 305 8.77 -2.99 -13.55
C ARG A 305 10.04 -3.26 -14.37
N ALA A 306 10.89 -4.20 -13.96
CA ALA A 306 12.09 -4.57 -14.72
C ALA A 306 11.81 -4.95 -16.19
N ILE A 307 10.78 -5.76 -16.43
CA ILE A 307 10.50 -6.27 -17.78
C ILE A 307 9.81 -5.24 -18.70
N GLY A 308 9.11 -4.25 -18.14
CA GLY A 308 8.19 -3.37 -18.87
C GLY A 308 8.80 -2.04 -19.36
N GLU A 309 10.06 -1.74 -19.04
CA GLU A 309 10.46 -0.34 -18.87
C GLU A 309 11.06 0.38 -20.10
N VAL A 310 11.24 -0.30 -21.23
CA VAL A 310 11.90 0.31 -22.41
C VAL A 310 11.05 0.28 -23.69
N GLY A 311 10.03 -0.58 -23.79
CA GLY A 311 9.33 -0.82 -25.06
C GLY A 311 8.45 0.34 -25.55
N ALA A 312 7.54 0.85 -24.72
CA ALA A 312 6.44 1.70 -25.19
C ALA A 312 6.88 3.10 -25.63
N ALA A 313 7.79 3.75 -24.90
CA ALA A 313 8.21 5.12 -25.18
C ALA A 313 9.07 5.24 -26.44
N MET A 314 9.92 4.25 -26.74
CA MET A 314 10.74 4.22 -27.96
C MET A 314 9.93 3.83 -29.20
N MET A 315 8.92 2.95 -29.05
CA MET A 315 8.15 2.41 -30.18
C MET A 315 6.98 3.29 -30.63
N LEU A 316 6.33 4.03 -29.71
CA LEU A 316 5.10 4.78 -30.03
C LEU A 316 5.32 6.28 -30.25
N GLY A 317 6.35 6.87 -29.66
CA GLY A 317 6.50 8.33 -29.61
C GLY A 317 7.24 8.95 -30.80
N GLY A 318 8.29 8.31 -31.33
CA GLY A 318 9.28 9.04 -32.12
C GLY A 318 9.96 10.19 -31.32
N ASN A 319 10.73 11.06 -31.96
CA ASN A 319 11.40 12.21 -31.31
C ASN A 319 11.26 13.50 -32.12
N ILE A 320 10.01 13.93 -32.32
CA ILE A 320 9.70 15.12 -33.11
C ILE A 320 9.58 16.32 -32.17
N ASP A 321 10.44 17.30 -32.38
CA ASP A 321 10.49 18.52 -31.57
C ASP A 321 9.15 19.26 -31.62
N GLY A 322 8.65 19.67 -30.45
CA GLY A 322 7.35 20.33 -30.31
C GLY A 322 6.10 19.47 -30.57
N PHE A 323 6.23 18.18 -30.89
CA PHE A 323 5.08 17.32 -31.21
C PHE A 323 5.03 16.03 -30.39
N THR A 324 6.12 15.26 -30.37
CA THR A 324 6.20 13.97 -29.65
C THR A 324 7.40 13.83 -28.72
N ARG A 325 8.25 14.86 -28.65
CA ARG A 325 9.36 14.96 -27.70
C ARG A 325 8.82 15.16 -26.28
N THR A 326 9.01 14.16 -25.42
CA THR A 326 8.63 14.15 -24.00
C THR A 326 9.89 14.18 -23.14
N MET A 327 9.75 14.42 -21.83
CA MET A 327 10.89 14.50 -20.91
C MET A 327 11.81 13.25 -21.00
N THR A 328 11.25 12.05 -21.22
CA THR A 328 12.03 10.80 -21.36
C THR A 328 12.75 10.66 -22.71
N THR A 329 12.15 11.10 -23.83
CA THR A 329 12.80 11.08 -25.15
C THR A 329 13.79 12.25 -25.34
N ALA A 330 13.52 13.39 -24.71
CA ALA A 330 14.43 14.52 -24.63
C ALA A 330 15.67 14.19 -23.79
N ILE A 331 15.53 13.59 -22.60
CA ILE A 331 16.69 13.18 -21.77
C ILE A 331 17.53 12.09 -22.46
N ALA A 332 16.91 11.11 -23.15
CA ALA A 332 17.64 10.16 -23.97
C ALA A 332 18.49 10.83 -25.07
N LEU A 333 18.10 12.02 -25.53
CA LEU A 333 18.84 12.83 -26.50
C LEU A 333 19.80 13.84 -25.86
N GLU A 334 19.38 14.55 -24.82
CA GLU A 334 20.09 15.65 -24.15
C GLU A 334 21.13 15.13 -23.15
N THR A 335 21.13 13.84 -22.82
CA THR A 335 22.30 13.24 -22.16
C THR A 335 23.47 13.03 -23.12
N SER A 336 23.28 13.32 -24.42
CA SER A 336 24.39 13.64 -25.30
C SER A 336 24.96 15.06 -25.09
N LYS A 337 24.38 15.89 -24.19
CA LYS A 337 24.67 17.34 -24.07
C LYS A 337 24.76 17.94 -22.65
N GLY A 338 24.24 17.29 -21.60
CA GLY A 338 24.60 17.43 -20.16
C GLY A 338 24.49 18.80 -19.44
N GLU A 339 23.51 18.98 -18.52
CA GLU A 339 23.57 19.85 -17.31
C GLU A 339 22.30 19.75 -16.42
N PHE A 340 22.41 19.62 -15.08
CA PHE A 340 21.27 19.45 -14.14
C PHE A 340 21.54 19.88 -12.67
N GLU A 341 21.29 21.14 -12.29
CA GLU A 341 21.39 21.58 -10.88
C GLU A 341 20.33 22.63 -10.48
N LEU A 342 19.08 22.21 -10.25
CA LEU A 342 18.15 22.99 -9.41
C LEU A 342 16.95 22.21 -8.86
N ALA A 343 16.99 20.87 -8.87
CA ALA A 343 15.88 20.04 -8.37
C ALA A 343 16.04 19.64 -6.88
N LEU A 344 17.18 19.98 -6.28
CA LEU A 344 17.63 19.47 -4.99
C LEU A 344 17.13 20.24 -3.76
N ALA A 345 16.39 21.34 -3.94
CA ALA A 345 16.40 22.38 -2.91
C ALA A 345 15.22 22.43 -1.91
N LEU A 346 14.06 21.79 -2.12
CA LEU A 346 12.88 22.19 -1.33
C LEU A 346 12.06 21.02 -0.76
N GLY A 347 12.43 20.63 0.46
CA GLY A 347 11.62 19.79 1.34
C GLY A 347 11.60 20.33 2.78
N ILE A 348 10.58 19.88 3.52
CA ILE A 348 10.42 19.76 4.99
C ILE A 348 9.46 20.76 5.69
N TYR A 349 8.52 20.17 6.49
CA TYR A 349 8.11 20.42 7.92
C TYR A 349 6.56 20.46 8.12
N GLY A 350 5.88 19.91 9.15
CA GLY A 350 6.22 19.13 10.37
C GLY A 350 4.95 18.73 11.19
N ASP A 351 5.15 18.06 12.35
CA ASP A 351 4.13 17.38 13.20
C ASP A 351 3.81 18.05 14.56
N LYS A 352 2.65 17.72 15.16
CA LYS A 352 2.09 18.26 16.42
C LYS A 352 2.09 17.24 17.59
N ALA A 353 2.29 17.72 18.82
CA ALA A 353 2.41 16.91 20.05
C ALA A 353 1.05 16.42 20.62
N VAL A 354 1.09 15.26 21.31
CA VAL A 354 -0.10 14.49 21.77
C VAL A 354 -0.19 14.30 23.30
N LEU A 355 0.90 14.43 24.07
CA LEU A 355 0.93 14.25 25.55
C LEU A 355 1.86 15.27 26.22
N ASP A 356 1.47 15.80 27.38
CA ASP A 356 2.22 16.76 28.21
C ASP A 356 2.00 16.45 29.71
N ILE A 357 2.89 15.62 30.28
CA ILE A 357 2.74 15.08 31.64
C ILE A 357 3.91 15.58 32.51
N PRO A 358 3.66 16.43 33.53
CA PRO A 358 4.73 16.99 34.37
C PRO A 358 5.34 15.97 35.32
N ALA A 359 4.51 15.16 35.99
CA ALA A 359 4.93 14.03 36.82
C ALA A 359 3.76 13.06 37.01
N LEU A 360 4.04 11.75 37.08
CA LEU A 360 3.04 10.72 37.35
C LEU A 360 3.69 9.54 38.07
N SER A 361 3.09 9.08 39.17
CA SER A 361 3.54 7.92 39.95
C SER A 361 2.43 6.89 40.09
N ILE A 362 2.73 5.61 39.86
CA ILE A 362 1.80 4.50 39.99
C ILE A 362 2.30 3.54 41.06
N ALA A 363 1.44 3.21 42.03
CA ALA A 363 1.78 2.34 43.15
C ALA A 363 1.85 0.85 42.74
N ARG A 364 2.78 0.11 43.34
CA ARG A 364 2.98 -1.32 43.06
C ARG A 364 1.88 -2.17 43.71
N GLY A 365 1.43 -3.21 42.99
CA GLY A 365 0.50 -4.23 43.50
C GLY A 365 -0.95 -3.73 43.68
N LYS A 366 -1.26 -2.56 43.11
CA LYS A 366 -2.59 -1.96 43.11
C LYS A 366 -3.20 -1.95 41.71
N ILE A 367 -4.50 -1.74 41.66
CA ILE A 367 -5.26 -1.48 40.44
C ILE A 367 -5.42 0.02 40.24
N THR A 368 -4.89 0.55 39.15
CA THR A 368 -5.00 1.96 38.77
C THR A 368 -5.86 2.12 37.51
N THR A 369 -6.92 2.91 37.57
CA THR A 369 -7.79 3.16 36.41
C THR A 369 -7.50 4.52 35.78
N LEU A 370 -7.25 4.51 34.47
CA LEU A 370 -7.11 5.71 33.61
C LEU A 370 -8.49 6.10 33.05
N LEU A 371 -9.02 7.24 33.50
CA LEU A 371 -10.27 7.83 33.00
C LEU A 371 -10.00 9.01 32.07
N GLY A 372 -10.89 9.27 31.13
CA GLY A 372 -10.80 10.43 30.23
C GLY A 372 -11.60 10.23 28.95
N CYS A 373 -11.86 11.31 28.21
CA CYS A 373 -12.54 11.24 26.92
C CYS A 373 -11.72 10.48 25.86
N ASN A 374 -12.35 10.11 24.74
CA ASN A 374 -11.62 9.61 23.58
C ASN A 374 -10.65 10.70 23.08
N GLY A 375 -9.40 10.31 22.77
CA GLY A 375 -8.36 11.26 22.39
C GLY A 375 -7.66 11.98 23.54
N ALA A 376 -8.01 11.71 24.81
CA ALA A 376 -7.35 12.30 25.97
C ALA A 376 -5.90 11.81 26.21
N GLY A 377 -5.43 10.82 25.44
CA GLY A 377 -4.05 10.31 25.53
C GLY A 377 -3.88 8.99 26.30
N LYS A 378 -4.96 8.35 26.78
CA LYS A 378 -4.94 7.08 27.56
C LYS A 378 -4.12 5.98 26.89
N THR A 379 -4.45 5.61 25.65
CA THR A 379 -3.73 4.60 24.86
C THR A 379 -2.28 5.00 24.60
N THR A 380 -1.99 6.30 24.41
CA THR A 380 -0.62 6.78 24.23
C THR A 380 0.19 6.62 25.52
N LEU A 381 -0.41 6.91 26.69
CA LEU A 381 0.20 6.68 28.00
C LEU A 381 0.45 5.20 28.26
N LEU A 382 -0.53 4.32 28.01
CA LEU A 382 -0.33 2.86 28.13
C LEU A 382 0.80 2.36 27.23
N ASN A 383 0.94 2.90 26.02
CA ASN A 383 2.04 2.55 25.11
C ASN A 383 3.42 3.06 25.59
N LEU A 384 3.46 4.21 26.28
CA LEU A 384 4.68 4.69 26.93
C LEU A 384 5.05 3.78 28.12
N LEU A 385 4.08 3.44 28.98
CA LEU A 385 4.29 2.55 30.12
C LEU A 385 4.67 1.12 29.69
N ALA A 386 4.14 0.64 28.56
CA ALA A 386 4.50 -0.64 27.95
C ALA A 386 5.89 -0.63 27.28
N LEU A 387 6.58 0.52 27.26
CA LEU A 387 7.84 0.74 26.55
C LEU A 387 7.75 0.44 25.05
N ILE A 388 6.56 0.60 24.46
CA ILE A 388 6.32 0.46 23.03
C ILE A 388 6.66 1.76 22.32
N LYS A 389 6.30 2.91 22.92
CA LYS A 389 6.71 4.25 22.50
C LYS A 389 7.78 4.81 23.45
N GLN A 390 8.60 5.72 22.94
CA GLN A 390 9.51 6.52 23.76
C GLN A 390 8.96 7.94 23.94
N PRO A 391 9.22 8.58 25.08
CA PRO A 391 8.86 9.98 25.28
C PRO A 391 9.69 10.88 24.36
N ALA A 392 9.09 11.99 23.91
CA ALA A 392 9.81 13.02 23.15
C ALA A 392 10.79 13.79 24.04
N SER A 393 10.45 13.94 25.32
CA SER A 393 11.23 14.56 26.40
C SER A 393 10.77 14.01 27.75
N GLY A 394 11.66 14.01 28.76
CA GLY A 394 11.38 13.47 30.09
C GLY A 394 11.81 12.01 30.26
N ASP A 395 11.71 11.51 31.50
CA ASP A 395 12.20 10.19 31.90
C ASP A 395 11.08 9.28 32.41
N LEU A 396 11.22 7.98 32.17
CA LEU A 396 10.39 6.93 32.77
C LEU A 396 11.26 6.19 33.81
N VAL A 397 10.69 5.88 34.98
CA VAL A 397 11.37 5.14 36.06
C VAL A 397 10.59 3.86 36.37
N PHE A 398 11.28 2.72 36.38
CA PHE A 398 10.70 1.42 36.73
C PHE A 398 11.57 0.72 37.76
N ASP A 399 11.02 0.35 38.92
CA ASP A 399 11.74 -0.34 39.99
C ASP A 399 13.01 0.42 40.44
N SER A 400 12.89 1.74 40.60
CA SER A 400 13.98 2.69 40.90
C SER A 400 15.08 2.80 39.84
N GLN A 401 14.87 2.28 38.62
CA GLN A 401 15.78 2.42 37.49
C GLN A 401 15.24 3.43 36.46
N THR A 402 16.00 4.49 36.20
CA THR A 402 15.70 5.46 35.15
C THR A 402 15.98 4.86 33.77
N LEU A 403 14.97 4.80 32.90
CA LEU A 403 15.05 4.07 31.63
C LEU A 403 15.90 4.78 30.55
N SER A 404 16.05 6.10 30.61
CA SER A 404 16.93 6.85 29.69
C SER A 404 18.41 6.48 29.86
N ALA A 405 18.81 6.00 31.04
CA ALA A 405 20.16 5.49 31.29
C ALA A 405 20.41 4.10 30.67
N ILE A 406 19.38 3.40 30.20
CA ILE A 406 19.47 2.06 29.64
C ILE A 406 19.75 2.13 28.13
N THR A 407 21.03 2.17 27.78
CA THR A 407 21.50 2.15 26.37
C THR A 407 21.50 0.75 25.75
N GLN A 408 21.52 -0.31 26.57
CA GLN A 408 21.59 -1.68 26.07
C GLN A 408 20.20 -2.26 25.77
N GLN A 409 19.95 -2.60 24.50
CA GLN A 409 18.71 -3.23 24.02
C GLN A 409 18.31 -4.50 24.81
N LYS A 410 19.31 -5.26 25.30
CA LYS A 410 19.12 -6.47 26.11
C LYS A 410 18.53 -6.18 27.49
N ALA A 411 18.90 -5.07 28.12
CA ALA A 411 18.36 -4.64 29.40
C ALA A 411 16.91 -4.14 29.25
N LEU A 412 16.64 -3.36 28.20
CA LEU A 412 15.27 -2.93 27.86
C LEU A 412 14.33 -4.13 27.59
N LEU A 413 14.83 -5.18 26.90
CA LEU A 413 14.06 -6.41 26.67
C LEU A 413 13.72 -7.14 27.97
N LYS A 414 14.63 -7.16 28.97
CA LYS A 414 14.35 -7.76 30.28
C LYS A 414 13.21 -7.03 30.99
N LEU A 415 13.19 -5.70 30.92
CA LEU A 415 12.13 -4.88 31.51
C LEU A 415 10.79 -5.08 30.80
N ARG A 416 10.77 -5.04 29.46
CA ARG A 416 9.55 -5.34 28.68
C ARG A 416 8.96 -6.70 29.00
N ARG A 417 9.78 -7.71 29.32
CA ARG A 417 9.29 -9.05 29.72
C ARG A 417 8.55 -9.06 31.06
N ARG A 418 8.72 -8.04 31.90
CA ARG A 418 8.00 -7.85 33.17
C ARG A 418 6.67 -7.10 32.97
N ILE A 419 6.38 -6.58 31.78
CA ILE A 419 5.19 -5.77 31.49
C ILE A 419 4.34 -6.45 30.41
N GLY A 420 3.07 -6.73 30.71
CA GLY A 420 2.07 -7.20 29.75
C GLY A 420 1.15 -6.06 29.31
N LEU A 421 0.88 -5.93 28.02
CA LEU A 421 -0.11 -4.99 27.48
C LEU A 421 -1.17 -5.74 26.66
N ILE A 422 -2.44 -5.47 26.97
CA ILE A 422 -3.59 -5.89 26.17
C ILE A 422 -4.24 -4.63 25.61
N PRO A 423 -4.11 -4.34 24.30
CA PRO A 423 -4.78 -3.21 23.68
C PRO A 423 -6.30 -3.51 23.54
N GLN A 424 -7.10 -2.45 23.36
CA GLN A 424 -8.57 -2.51 23.27
C GLN A 424 -9.06 -3.60 22.32
N ASN A 425 -8.44 -3.69 21.15
CA ASN A 425 -8.68 -4.75 20.19
C ASN A 425 -7.43 -5.63 20.12
N PRO A 426 -7.30 -6.71 20.88
CA PRO A 426 -6.09 -7.53 20.83
C PRO A 426 -6.00 -8.33 19.53
N LEU A 427 -4.79 -8.45 18.97
CA LEU A 427 -4.53 -9.33 17.84
C LEU A 427 -4.13 -10.72 18.32
N LEU A 428 -4.77 -11.73 17.75
CA LEU A 428 -4.35 -13.12 17.84
C LEU A 428 -3.59 -13.50 16.56
N LEU A 429 -2.49 -14.23 16.73
CA LEU A 429 -1.69 -14.77 15.64
C LEU A 429 -2.48 -15.86 14.91
N ARG A 430 -2.13 -16.13 13.65
CA ARG A 430 -2.63 -17.32 12.95
C ARG A 430 -2.30 -18.58 13.74
N GLY A 431 -3.27 -19.49 13.78
CA GLY A 431 -3.16 -20.74 14.52
C GLY A 431 -4.34 -20.99 15.44
N SER A 432 -4.21 -22.01 16.28
CA SER A 432 -5.18 -22.30 17.33
C SER A 432 -5.05 -21.35 18.53
N VAL A 433 -6.06 -21.38 19.41
CA VAL A 433 -6.01 -20.70 20.71
C VAL A 433 -4.82 -21.19 21.55
N MET A 434 -4.61 -22.51 21.61
CA MET A 434 -3.45 -23.10 22.30
C MET A 434 -2.13 -22.59 21.73
N GLU A 435 -1.99 -22.56 20.41
CA GLU A 435 -0.78 -22.02 19.75
C GLU A 435 -0.56 -20.54 20.11
N ASN A 436 -1.62 -19.74 20.17
CA ASN A 436 -1.54 -18.34 20.57
C ASN A 436 -0.98 -18.15 21.99
N VAL A 437 -1.45 -18.94 22.96
CA VAL A 437 -0.98 -18.89 24.36
C VAL A 437 0.46 -19.40 24.46
N LEU A 438 0.79 -20.50 23.76
CA LEU A 438 2.14 -21.08 23.76
C LEU A 438 3.19 -20.18 23.10
N ARG A 439 2.83 -19.41 22.07
CA ARG A 439 3.77 -18.55 21.31
C ARG A 439 4.58 -17.62 22.21
N GLY A 440 3.97 -17.00 23.21
CA GLY A 440 4.69 -16.14 24.15
C GLY A 440 5.72 -16.90 24.99
N LEU A 441 5.39 -18.10 25.44
CA LEU A 441 6.29 -18.97 26.20
C LEU A 441 7.47 -19.46 25.33
N GLN A 442 7.19 -19.78 24.06
CA GLN A 442 8.21 -20.17 23.08
C GLN A 442 9.22 -19.04 22.81
N PHE A 443 8.77 -17.78 22.70
CA PHE A 443 9.69 -16.64 22.56
C PHE A 443 10.62 -16.47 23.76
N ARG A 444 10.17 -16.85 24.97
CA ARG A 444 10.98 -16.82 26.20
C ARG A 444 11.86 -18.06 26.39
N LYS A 445 11.79 -19.06 25.50
CA LYS A 445 12.58 -20.31 25.53
C LYS A 445 12.44 -21.10 26.85
N LEU A 446 11.23 -21.16 27.42
CA LEU A 446 10.94 -22.00 28.58
C LEU A 446 10.95 -23.50 28.20
N ASN A 447 11.04 -24.43 29.15
CA ASN A 447 11.04 -25.88 28.86
C ASN A 447 9.67 -26.36 28.35
N LYS A 448 9.65 -27.16 27.27
CA LYS A 448 8.41 -27.58 26.56
C LYS A 448 7.31 -28.22 27.43
N PRO A 449 7.59 -29.15 28.37
CA PRO A 449 6.54 -29.77 29.20
C PRO A 449 5.84 -28.74 30.10
N ASP A 450 6.63 -27.85 30.70
CA ASP A 450 6.13 -26.79 31.59
C ASP A 450 5.30 -25.75 30.84
N GLN A 451 5.55 -25.54 29.55
CA GLN A 451 4.80 -24.58 28.74
C GLN A 451 3.33 -25.00 28.57
N PHE A 452 3.09 -26.28 28.28
CA PHE A 452 1.75 -26.78 27.97
C PHE A 452 0.86 -26.80 29.21
N SER A 453 1.35 -27.35 30.32
CA SER A 453 0.63 -27.36 31.60
C SER A 453 0.31 -25.94 32.07
N ARG A 454 1.26 -25.02 31.93
CA ARG A 454 1.06 -23.61 32.28
C ARG A 454 0.05 -22.91 31.37
N ALA A 455 0.10 -23.15 30.06
CA ALA A 455 -0.89 -22.63 29.12
C ALA A 455 -2.30 -23.11 29.49
N GLN A 456 -2.47 -24.41 29.77
CA GLN A 456 -3.76 -24.98 30.18
C GLN A 456 -4.27 -24.38 31.50
N GLN A 457 -3.41 -24.27 32.51
CA GLN A 457 -3.79 -23.70 33.81
C GLN A 457 -4.32 -22.27 33.67
N VAL A 458 -3.61 -21.43 32.91
CA VAL A 458 -4.03 -20.03 32.71
C VAL A 458 -5.27 -19.94 31.81
N MET A 459 -5.37 -20.78 30.78
CA MET A 459 -6.58 -20.85 29.95
C MET A 459 -7.80 -21.31 30.76
N GLN A 460 -7.61 -22.15 31.77
CA GLN A 460 -8.67 -22.54 32.70
C GLN A 460 -9.08 -21.37 33.61
N GLN A 461 -8.11 -20.64 34.17
CA GLN A 461 -8.37 -19.46 35.01
C GLN A 461 -9.15 -18.36 34.28
N VAL A 462 -8.88 -18.18 32.98
CA VAL A 462 -9.54 -17.15 32.15
C VAL A 462 -10.80 -17.70 31.44
N GLY A 463 -11.13 -18.99 31.62
CA GLY A 463 -12.35 -19.59 31.07
C GLY A 463 -12.34 -19.88 29.56
N VAL A 464 -11.16 -20.04 28.94
CA VAL A 464 -11.00 -20.29 27.48
C VAL A 464 -10.41 -21.66 27.14
N LEU A 465 -10.22 -22.54 28.13
CA LEU A 465 -9.65 -23.86 27.90
C LEU A 465 -10.44 -24.70 26.89
N ALA A 466 -11.77 -24.62 26.92
CA ALA A 466 -12.63 -25.34 25.97
C ALA A 466 -12.42 -24.91 24.50
N LEU A 467 -11.83 -23.74 24.26
CA LEU A 467 -11.57 -23.19 22.93
C LEU A 467 -10.18 -23.54 22.40
N GLN A 468 -9.38 -24.35 23.10
CA GLN A 468 -7.97 -24.57 22.82
C GLN A 468 -7.64 -24.95 21.36
N ASP A 469 -8.51 -25.73 20.71
CA ASP A 469 -8.31 -26.24 19.35
C ASP A 469 -8.98 -25.35 18.27
N ARG A 470 -9.77 -24.35 18.68
CA ARG A 470 -10.44 -23.41 17.77
C ARG A 470 -9.42 -22.47 17.14
N LEU A 471 -9.64 -22.08 15.89
CA LEU A 471 -8.76 -21.14 15.20
C LEU A 471 -9.03 -19.72 15.68
N ALA A 472 -7.96 -18.93 15.81
CA ALA A 472 -8.03 -17.55 16.28
C ALA A 472 -8.98 -16.64 15.47
N ARG A 473 -9.14 -16.93 14.17
CA ARG A 473 -10.02 -16.18 13.26
C ARG A 473 -11.51 -16.45 13.47
N ASP A 474 -11.86 -17.52 14.17
CA ASP A 474 -13.25 -17.96 14.36
C ASP A 474 -13.82 -17.50 15.71
N LEU A 475 -13.06 -16.73 16.50
CA LEU A 475 -13.43 -16.29 17.85
C LEU A 475 -14.27 -15.01 17.84
N SER A 476 -15.15 -14.88 18.82
CA SER A 476 -15.83 -13.61 19.12
C SER A 476 -14.86 -12.57 19.71
N GLY A 477 -15.27 -11.29 19.77
CA GLY A 477 -14.45 -10.23 20.38
C GLY A 477 -14.09 -10.52 21.84
N GLY A 478 -15.06 -10.93 22.65
CA GLY A 478 -14.85 -11.31 24.06
C GLY A 478 -13.99 -12.58 24.22
N GLU A 479 -14.20 -13.59 23.37
CA GLU A 479 -13.34 -14.80 23.37
C GLU A 479 -11.89 -14.43 23.02
N ALA A 480 -11.68 -13.58 22.00
CA ALA A 480 -10.35 -13.14 21.59
C ALA A 480 -9.65 -12.32 22.69
N GLN A 481 -10.42 -11.51 23.44
CA GLN A 481 -9.92 -10.75 24.58
C GLN A 481 -9.48 -11.65 25.74
N LYS A 482 -10.31 -12.63 26.11
CA LYS A 482 -9.96 -13.65 27.11
C LYS A 482 -8.73 -14.48 26.70
N VAL A 483 -8.61 -14.86 25.42
CA VAL A 483 -7.42 -15.55 24.91
C VAL A 483 -6.17 -14.65 24.95
N ALA A 484 -6.30 -13.37 24.61
CA ALA A 484 -5.20 -12.42 24.72
C ALA A 484 -4.74 -12.24 26.18
N LEU A 485 -5.67 -12.22 27.13
CA LEU A 485 -5.38 -12.20 28.56
C LEU A 485 -4.65 -13.48 29.00
N ALA A 486 -5.17 -14.66 28.64
CA ALA A 486 -4.52 -15.93 28.94
C ALA A 486 -3.08 -15.98 28.39
N ARG A 487 -2.89 -15.50 27.17
CA ARG A 487 -1.57 -15.41 26.52
C ARG A 487 -0.59 -14.51 27.27
N ILE A 488 -1.05 -13.40 27.87
CA ILE A 488 -0.20 -12.50 28.65
C ILE A 488 0.03 -13.02 30.06
N LEU A 489 -1.00 -13.52 30.75
CA LEU A 489 -0.89 -14.09 32.10
C LEU A 489 0.01 -15.33 32.13
N ALA A 490 0.00 -16.13 31.05
CA ALA A 490 0.95 -17.22 30.88
C ALA A 490 2.41 -16.74 30.97
N LEU A 491 2.72 -15.46 30.74
CA LEU A 491 4.07 -14.93 30.84
C LEU A 491 4.48 -14.47 32.25
N GLN A 492 3.57 -14.47 33.23
CA GLN A 492 3.76 -13.94 34.59
C GLN A 492 4.38 -12.53 34.58
N PRO A 493 3.64 -11.50 34.13
CA PRO A 493 4.09 -10.12 34.20
C PRO A 493 4.01 -9.58 35.64
N ASP A 494 4.89 -8.63 35.98
CA ASP A 494 4.81 -7.85 37.23
C ASP A 494 3.81 -6.68 37.09
N VAL A 495 3.64 -6.19 35.86
CA VAL A 495 2.71 -5.11 35.51
C VAL A 495 1.81 -5.54 34.37
N LEU A 496 0.50 -5.42 34.55
CA LEU A 496 -0.52 -5.71 33.55
C LEU A 496 -1.22 -4.40 33.12
N LEU A 497 -1.05 -4.05 31.86
CA LEU A 497 -1.65 -2.88 31.21
C LEU A 497 -2.82 -3.32 30.35
N LEU A 498 -4.00 -2.72 30.54
CA LEU A 498 -5.23 -3.10 29.85
C LEU A 498 -5.85 -1.85 29.23
N ASP A 499 -6.05 -1.82 27.93
CA ASP A 499 -6.77 -0.73 27.27
C ASP A 499 -8.22 -1.18 27.05
N GLU A 500 -9.19 -0.54 27.71
CA GLU A 500 -10.63 -0.81 27.56
C GLU A 500 -11.04 -2.30 27.71
N PRO A 501 -10.66 -3.00 28.80
CA PRO A 501 -10.80 -4.45 28.94
C PRO A 501 -12.23 -4.98 28.98
N PHE A 502 -13.24 -4.13 29.13
CA PHE A 502 -14.64 -4.51 29.30
C PHE A 502 -15.51 -4.34 28.03
N THR A 503 -14.98 -3.69 26.98
CA THR A 503 -15.78 -3.21 25.81
C THR A 503 -16.52 -4.32 25.04
N TYR A 504 -16.05 -5.57 25.10
CA TYR A 504 -16.61 -6.70 24.33
C TYR A 504 -17.16 -7.81 25.21
N LEU A 505 -17.36 -7.54 26.50
CA LEU A 505 -17.82 -8.50 27.49
C LEU A 505 -19.27 -8.23 27.86
N ASP A 506 -20.03 -9.30 28.08
CA ASP A 506 -21.32 -9.21 28.77
C ASP A 506 -21.11 -8.91 30.26
N GLN A 507 -22.19 -8.57 30.96
CA GLN A 507 -22.13 -8.14 32.36
C GLN A 507 -21.53 -9.21 33.28
N GLU A 508 -21.82 -10.49 33.02
CA GLU A 508 -21.28 -11.62 33.77
C GLU A 508 -19.77 -11.79 33.50
N SER A 509 -19.34 -11.81 32.24
CA SER A 509 -17.90 -11.91 31.91
C SER A 509 -17.09 -10.69 32.36
N ALA A 510 -17.71 -9.51 32.41
CA ALA A 510 -17.06 -8.30 32.92
C ALA A 510 -16.83 -8.39 34.44
N ALA A 511 -17.81 -8.94 35.19
CA ALA A 511 -17.67 -9.22 36.61
C ALA A 511 -16.58 -10.29 36.87
N ASP A 512 -16.61 -11.40 36.14
CA ASP A 512 -15.58 -12.45 36.23
C ASP A 512 -14.17 -11.89 35.99
N LEU A 513 -14.03 -10.99 35.01
CA LEU A 513 -12.76 -10.34 34.72
C LEU A 513 -12.34 -9.39 35.85
N ALA A 514 -13.27 -8.62 36.41
CA ALA A 514 -12.99 -7.73 37.54
C ALA A 514 -12.51 -8.52 38.78
N ASP A 515 -13.17 -9.63 39.09
CA ASP A 515 -12.78 -10.54 40.17
C ASP A 515 -11.40 -11.14 39.93
N LEU A 516 -11.10 -11.58 38.70
CA LEU A 516 -9.78 -12.06 38.32
C LEU A 516 -8.71 -10.97 38.49
N LEU A 517 -8.96 -9.74 38.04
CA LEU A 517 -7.99 -8.64 38.19
C LEU A 517 -7.73 -8.30 39.66
N THR A 518 -8.77 -8.36 40.48
CA THR A 518 -8.67 -8.18 41.95
C THR A 518 -7.80 -9.27 42.57
N LEU A 519 -8.05 -10.54 42.20
CA LEU A 519 -7.26 -11.69 42.65
C LEU A 519 -5.77 -11.53 42.27
N LEU A 520 -5.48 -11.14 41.03
CA LEU A 520 -4.12 -10.94 40.53
C LEU A 520 -3.39 -9.82 41.28
N ALA A 521 -4.07 -8.72 41.58
CA ALA A 521 -3.49 -7.61 42.32
C ALA A 521 -3.23 -7.98 43.79
N GLN A 522 -4.26 -8.49 44.49
CA GLN A 522 -4.22 -8.73 45.93
C GLN A 522 -3.40 -9.97 46.33
N GLU A 523 -3.55 -11.10 45.62
CA GLU A 523 -2.90 -12.35 46.00
C GLU A 523 -1.54 -12.54 45.33
N GLN A 524 -1.38 -12.06 44.08
CA GLN A 524 -0.15 -12.26 43.31
C GLN A 524 0.75 -11.01 43.24
N GLY A 525 0.29 -9.88 43.77
CA GLY A 525 1.05 -8.62 43.82
C GLY A 525 1.32 -8.00 42.45
N ILE A 526 0.52 -8.35 41.44
CA ILE A 526 0.63 -7.80 40.09
C ILE A 526 0.10 -6.36 40.09
N THR A 527 0.84 -5.43 39.50
CA THR A 527 0.37 -4.04 39.35
C THR A 527 -0.54 -3.96 38.13
N VAL A 528 -1.79 -3.56 38.27
CA VAL A 528 -2.75 -3.51 37.15
C VAL A 528 -3.03 -2.05 36.80
N ILE A 529 -2.90 -1.68 35.54
CA ILE A 529 -3.28 -0.35 35.04
C ILE A 529 -4.25 -0.55 33.90
N LEU A 530 -5.49 -0.07 34.05
CA LEU A 530 -6.52 -0.23 33.03
C LEU A 530 -7.06 1.11 32.57
N SER A 531 -7.32 1.28 31.27
CA SER A 531 -8.12 2.39 30.78
C SER A 531 -9.57 1.94 30.66
N THR A 532 -10.51 2.83 30.96
CA THR A 532 -11.90 2.60 30.56
C THR A 532 -12.67 3.90 30.35
N HIS A 533 -13.59 3.89 29.39
CA HIS A 533 -14.61 4.92 29.23
C HIS A 533 -15.83 4.66 30.13
N GLU A 534 -16.01 3.43 30.61
CA GLU A 534 -17.08 3.07 31.52
C GLU A 534 -16.67 3.34 32.97
N ARG A 535 -16.90 4.59 33.39
CA ARG A 535 -16.49 5.13 34.69
C ARG A 535 -16.89 4.23 35.87
N ARG A 536 -18.07 3.57 35.80
CA ARG A 536 -18.62 2.74 36.88
C ARG A 536 -17.72 1.53 37.21
N PHE A 537 -17.44 0.68 36.23
CA PHE A 537 -16.57 -0.50 36.43
C PHE A 537 -15.14 -0.10 36.74
N GLY A 538 -14.62 0.91 36.04
CA GLY A 538 -13.27 1.40 36.26
C GLY A 538 -13.03 1.91 37.68
N MET A 539 -14.01 2.59 38.28
CA MET A 539 -13.88 3.15 39.62
C MET A 539 -14.16 2.13 40.72
N ALA A 540 -15.11 1.20 40.52
CA ALA A 540 -15.39 0.16 41.51
C ALA A 540 -14.23 -0.82 41.68
N LEU A 541 -13.44 -1.05 40.62
CA LEU A 541 -12.28 -1.94 40.64
C LEU A 541 -10.99 -1.26 41.12
N ALA A 542 -10.90 0.08 41.03
CA ALA A 542 -9.64 0.80 41.23
C ALA A 542 -9.29 1.02 42.71
N ASP A 543 -8.02 0.83 43.04
CA ASP A 543 -7.42 1.39 44.25
C ASP A 543 -7.03 2.87 44.07
N ASP A 544 -6.63 3.25 42.84
CA ASP A 544 -6.21 4.61 42.49
C ASP A 544 -6.79 5.01 41.11
N VAL A 545 -7.21 6.27 40.94
CA VAL A 545 -7.78 6.76 39.67
C VAL A 545 -6.93 7.91 39.12
N ILE A 546 -6.57 7.84 37.83
CA ILE A 546 -5.88 8.91 37.10
C ILE A 546 -6.82 9.43 36.01
N SER A 547 -7.24 10.68 36.14
CA SER A 547 -8.00 11.38 35.10
C SER A 547 -7.04 12.00 34.08
N LEU A 548 -7.27 11.77 32.79
CA LEU A 548 -6.54 12.39 31.68
C LEU A 548 -7.45 13.30 30.87
N VAL A 549 -7.02 14.55 30.68
CA VAL A 549 -7.70 15.55 29.84
C VAL A 549 -6.67 16.17 28.91
N HIS A 550 -6.89 16.07 27.59
CA HIS A 550 -5.99 16.61 26.56
C HIS A 550 -4.50 16.27 26.73
N GLY A 551 -4.19 15.07 27.23
CA GLY A 551 -2.83 14.59 27.41
C GLY A 551 -2.14 15.05 28.70
N LYS A 552 -2.88 15.66 29.63
CA LYS A 552 -2.43 16.05 30.97
C LYS A 552 -3.17 15.26 32.05
N PRO A 553 -2.50 14.82 33.14
CA PRO A 553 -3.18 14.27 34.30
C PRO A 553 -3.87 15.40 35.08
N VAL A 554 -5.08 15.15 35.55
CA VAL A 554 -5.90 16.09 36.33
C VAL A 554 -6.09 15.52 37.74
N ALA A 555 -5.93 16.37 38.76
CA ALA A 555 -6.05 16.01 40.16
C ALA A 555 -7.51 15.84 40.64
N ALA A 556 -8.44 16.57 40.03
CA ALA A 556 -9.86 16.44 40.31
C ALA A 556 -10.42 15.10 39.75
N PRO A 557 -11.09 14.28 40.58
CA PRO A 557 -11.77 13.08 40.11
C PRO A 557 -13.03 13.47 39.33
N LEU A 558 -13.26 12.78 38.20
CA LEU A 558 -14.45 13.01 37.35
C LEU A 558 -15.78 12.64 38.04
N VAL A 559 -15.73 11.88 39.14
CA VAL A 559 -16.86 11.46 39.98
C VAL A 559 -16.36 11.27 41.43
N ASN A 560 -17.17 11.58 42.46
CA ASN A 560 -16.84 11.26 43.86
C ASN A 560 -17.13 9.78 44.16
N VAL A 561 -16.17 9.07 44.76
CA VAL A 561 -16.32 7.66 45.16
C VAL A 561 -16.17 7.52 46.66
N PHE A 562 -17.09 6.79 47.27
CA PHE A 562 -17.05 6.47 48.69
C PHE A 562 -17.12 4.94 48.87
N HIS A 563 -16.25 4.42 49.74
CA HIS A 563 -16.19 2.99 50.10
C HIS A 563 -16.86 2.80 51.46
N GLY A 564 -17.62 1.72 51.64
CA GLY A 564 -18.42 1.54 52.85
C GLY A 564 -19.32 0.31 52.83
N GLU A 565 -20.20 0.23 53.84
CA GLU A 565 -21.18 -0.83 53.99
C GLU A 565 -22.61 -0.28 53.99
N LEU A 566 -23.53 -1.03 53.39
CA LEU A 566 -24.94 -0.66 53.29
C LEU A 566 -25.73 -1.23 54.48
N LEU A 567 -26.40 -0.36 55.23
CA LEU A 567 -27.14 -0.69 56.45
C LEU A 567 -28.47 0.09 56.49
N GLY A 568 -29.58 -0.61 56.22
CA GLY A 568 -30.94 -0.08 56.41
C GLY A 568 -31.32 1.09 55.49
N GLY A 569 -30.90 1.07 54.21
CA GLY A 569 -31.15 2.16 53.26
C GLY A 569 -30.15 3.33 53.35
N GLU A 570 -29.14 3.20 54.20
CA GLU A 570 -28.03 4.15 54.34
C GLU A 570 -26.70 3.47 53.95
N PHE A 571 -25.77 4.25 53.40
CA PHE A 571 -24.41 3.82 53.11
C PHE A 571 -23.43 4.44 54.11
N LEU A 572 -22.67 3.60 54.82
CA LEU A 572 -21.77 4.00 55.88
C LEU A 572 -20.31 3.89 55.41
N THR A 573 -19.61 5.02 55.28
CA THR A 573 -18.19 5.03 54.91
C THR A 573 -17.26 4.77 56.10
N GLY A 574 -17.83 4.62 57.30
CA GLY A 574 -17.12 4.67 58.59
C GLY A 574 -16.95 6.10 59.14
N LYS A 575 -17.04 7.14 58.31
CA LYS A 575 -16.98 8.56 58.74
C LYS A 575 -18.28 9.31 58.54
N ILE A 576 -18.97 9.07 57.42
CA ILE A 576 -20.22 9.72 57.07
C ILE A 576 -21.31 8.70 56.73
N ARG A 577 -22.56 9.16 56.78
CA ARG A 577 -23.75 8.39 56.39
C ARG A 577 -24.38 9.03 55.17
N ILE A 578 -24.55 8.27 54.09
CA ILE A 578 -25.14 8.74 52.84
C ILE A 578 -26.48 8.02 52.63
N LEU A 579 -27.57 8.77 52.52
CA LEU A 579 -28.92 8.27 52.26
C LEU A 579 -29.10 7.88 50.80
N LEU A 580 -29.59 6.67 50.56
CA LEU A 580 -29.81 6.08 49.24
C LEU A 580 -31.28 6.24 48.78
N PRO A 581 -31.57 6.03 47.48
CA PRO A 581 -32.94 5.85 46.97
C PRO A 581 -33.66 4.64 47.58
N ASP A 582 -35.01 4.68 47.58
CA ASP A 582 -35.89 3.67 48.17
C ASP A 582 -35.99 2.38 47.30
N ASP A 583 -34.87 1.77 46.92
CA ASP A 583 -34.82 0.52 46.10
C ASP A 583 -33.44 -0.16 46.05
N ILE A 584 -32.48 0.22 46.90
CA ILE A 584 -31.11 -0.32 46.85
C ILE A 584 -30.81 -1.21 48.05
N ASP A 585 -30.68 -2.51 47.78
CA ASP A 585 -30.47 -3.53 48.82
C ASP A 585 -29.02 -4.04 48.90
N SER A 586 -28.14 -3.71 47.93
CA SER A 586 -26.75 -4.18 47.91
C SER A 586 -25.79 -3.25 47.15
N GLY A 587 -24.57 -3.09 47.67
CA GLY A 587 -23.43 -2.50 46.98
C GLY A 587 -22.28 -2.20 47.92
N LYS A 588 -21.07 -2.04 47.35
CA LYS A 588 -19.81 -1.81 48.08
C LYS A 588 -19.30 -0.38 47.94
N HIS A 589 -19.78 0.33 46.92
CA HIS A 589 -19.35 1.69 46.61
C HIS A 589 -20.53 2.60 46.32
N VAL A 590 -20.36 3.87 46.66
CA VAL A 590 -21.27 4.95 46.30
C VAL A 590 -20.56 5.95 45.40
N LEU A 591 -21.21 6.30 44.30
CA LEU A 591 -20.78 7.27 43.31
C LEU A 591 -21.70 8.51 43.33
N ILE A 592 -21.10 9.70 43.38
CA ILE A 592 -21.84 10.98 43.31
C ILE A 592 -21.15 11.89 42.28
N ASP A 593 -21.91 12.33 41.28
CA ASP A 593 -21.41 13.26 40.27
C ASP A 593 -21.13 14.65 40.90
N PRO A 594 -19.93 15.24 40.73
CA PRO A 594 -19.58 16.58 41.19
C PRO A 594 -20.59 17.67 40.82
N GLN A 595 -21.31 17.51 39.70
CA GLN A 595 -22.33 18.47 39.24
C GLN A 595 -23.66 18.36 40.00
N GLU A 596 -23.90 17.24 40.68
CA GLU A 596 -25.11 17.00 41.47
C GLU A 596 -24.96 17.51 42.93
N ILE A 597 -23.77 17.99 43.29
CA ILE A 597 -23.48 18.52 44.62
C ILE A 597 -23.62 20.04 44.61
N VAL A 598 -24.48 20.55 45.49
CA VAL A 598 -24.74 21.98 45.65
C VAL A 598 -24.03 22.49 46.90
N LEU A 599 -23.31 23.62 46.77
CA LEU A 599 -22.68 24.31 47.90
C LEU A 599 -23.51 25.54 48.31
N SER A 600 -23.58 25.79 49.62
CA SER A 600 -24.19 26.98 50.18
C SER A 600 -23.46 27.43 51.45
N LYS A 601 -23.39 28.75 51.69
CA LYS A 601 -22.90 29.32 52.97
C LYS A 601 -23.95 29.27 54.07
N THR A 602 -25.23 29.19 53.71
CA THR A 602 -26.36 29.16 54.64
C THR A 602 -27.20 27.90 54.46
N PRO A 603 -27.89 27.41 55.50
CA PRO A 603 -28.79 26.28 55.37
C PRO A 603 -29.84 26.48 54.28
N LEU A 604 -29.99 25.50 53.39
CA LEU A 604 -31.01 25.49 52.34
C LEU A 604 -32.24 24.69 52.77
N GLU A 605 -33.43 25.26 52.58
CA GLU A 605 -34.68 24.50 52.66
C GLU A 605 -34.90 23.77 51.33
N SER A 606 -34.71 22.45 51.31
CA SER A 606 -34.78 21.66 50.08
C SER A 606 -35.20 20.21 50.33
N SER A 607 -35.52 19.49 49.26
CA SER A 607 -35.77 18.03 49.30
C SER A 607 -34.49 17.19 49.27
N MET A 608 -33.31 17.80 49.25
CA MET A 608 -32.02 17.10 49.29
C MET A 608 -31.80 16.54 50.69
N ARG A 609 -31.92 15.22 50.82
CA ARG A 609 -31.83 14.53 52.12
C ARG A 609 -30.39 14.36 52.60
N ASN A 610 -29.43 14.36 51.68
CA ASN A 610 -28.02 14.33 52.03
C ASN A 610 -27.52 15.75 52.24
N HIS A 611 -27.04 16.02 53.45
CA HIS A 611 -26.54 17.32 53.87
C HIS A 611 -25.35 17.14 54.82
N PHE A 612 -24.25 17.83 54.53
CA PHE A 612 -23.05 17.80 55.37
C PHE A 612 -22.45 19.19 55.52
N GLN A 613 -21.93 19.48 56.70
CA GLN A 613 -21.15 20.68 56.96
C GLN A 613 -19.67 20.39 56.78
N GLY A 614 -18.96 21.28 56.09
CA GLY A 614 -17.54 21.13 55.80
C GLY A 614 -16.86 22.46 55.52
N HIS A 615 -15.59 22.41 55.11
CA HIS A 615 -14.83 23.59 54.71
C HIS A 615 -14.07 23.34 53.40
N VAL A 616 -13.88 24.41 52.63
CA VAL A 616 -13.14 24.37 51.36
C VAL A 616 -11.66 24.13 51.61
N VAL A 617 -11.07 23.13 50.94
CA VAL A 617 -9.66 22.72 51.10
C VAL A 617 -8.83 22.96 49.85
N SER A 618 -9.44 22.92 48.66
CA SER A 618 -8.80 23.31 47.40
C SER A 618 -9.80 24.00 46.46
N ILE A 619 -9.28 24.90 45.62
CA ILE A 619 -10.00 25.53 44.51
C ILE A 619 -9.06 25.47 43.31
N GLU A 620 -9.49 24.82 42.24
CA GLU A 620 -8.71 24.61 41.02
C GLU A 620 -9.52 25.07 39.80
N GLU A 621 -8.96 25.98 38.99
CA GLU A 621 -9.61 26.48 37.77
C GLU A 621 -9.17 25.65 36.58
N GLU A 622 -10.13 25.08 35.84
CA GLU A 622 -9.84 24.26 34.66
C GLU A 622 -10.88 24.48 33.54
N HIS A 623 -10.42 25.00 32.39
CA HIS A 623 -11.23 25.19 31.17
C HIS A 623 -12.53 25.99 31.36
N GLY A 624 -12.52 27.00 32.25
CA GLY A 624 -13.67 27.87 32.51
C GLY A 624 -14.69 27.30 33.50
N ARG A 625 -14.33 26.22 34.21
CA ARG A 625 -15.07 25.67 35.34
C ARG A 625 -14.15 25.58 36.55
N ASP A 626 -14.69 25.77 37.75
CA ASP A 626 -13.93 25.72 38.99
C ASP A 626 -14.28 24.45 39.77
N TRP A 627 -13.25 23.70 40.11
CA TRP A 627 -13.34 22.51 40.95
C TRP A 627 -13.03 22.89 42.38
N ILE A 628 -13.96 22.60 43.29
CA ILE A 628 -13.81 22.84 44.72
C ILE A 628 -13.73 21.51 45.44
N THR A 629 -12.69 21.33 46.26
CA THR A 629 -12.65 20.23 47.22
C THR A 629 -13.16 20.71 48.58
N VAL A 630 -14.13 20.02 49.15
CA VAL A 630 -14.74 20.28 50.46
C VAL A 630 -14.48 19.10 51.39
N MET A 631 -13.92 19.37 52.57
CA MET A 631 -13.76 18.37 53.63
C MET A 631 -14.98 18.37 54.53
N ALA A 632 -15.79 17.32 54.49
CA ALA A 632 -17.00 17.15 55.29
C ALA A 632 -17.08 15.72 55.86
N GLY A 633 -16.11 15.36 56.69
CA GLY A 633 -15.86 14.00 57.15
C GLY A 633 -15.10 13.16 56.11
N GLU A 634 -15.52 13.22 54.86
CA GLU A 634 -14.76 12.76 53.67
C GLU A 634 -14.51 13.93 52.71
N CYS A 635 -13.62 13.74 51.73
CA CYS A 635 -13.39 14.70 50.66
C CYS A 635 -14.49 14.62 49.59
N PHE A 636 -15.15 15.73 49.34
CA PHE A 636 -16.09 15.92 48.23
C PHE A 636 -15.49 16.88 47.21
N HIS A 637 -15.45 16.48 45.96
CA HIS A 637 -15.11 17.30 44.81
C HIS A 637 -16.41 17.79 44.16
N VAL A 638 -16.53 19.10 44.03
CA VAL A 638 -17.72 19.77 43.51
C VAL A 638 -17.32 20.62 42.32
N GLU A 639 -18.09 20.52 41.26
CA GLU A 639 -17.90 21.32 40.07
C GLU A 639 -18.85 22.53 40.13
N ILE A 640 -18.32 23.74 40.13
CA ILE A 640 -19.13 24.96 40.11
C ILE A 640 -18.70 25.90 38.98
N THR A 641 -19.60 26.81 38.60
CA THR A 641 -19.27 27.87 37.65
C THR A 641 -18.46 28.97 38.35
N ARG A 642 -17.62 29.68 37.58
CA ARG A 642 -16.85 30.81 38.11
C ARG A 642 -17.72 31.87 38.74
N GLN A 643 -18.86 32.15 38.12
CA GLN A 643 -19.85 33.08 38.66
C GLN A 643 -20.37 32.62 40.03
N SER A 644 -20.68 31.33 40.21
CA SER A 644 -21.10 30.80 41.51
C SER A 644 -20.00 30.86 42.57
N LEU A 645 -18.74 30.67 42.17
CA LEU A 645 -17.58 30.79 43.06
C LEU A 645 -17.44 32.21 43.61
N ASP A 646 -17.57 33.19 42.71
CA ASP A 646 -17.47 34.62 43.01
C ASP A 646 -18.69 35.10 43.81
N ASP A 647 -19.92 34.71 43.42
CA ASP A 647 -21.18 35.08 44.09
C ASP A 647 -21.23 34.55 45.52
N LEU A 648 -20.73 33.32 45.75
CA LEU A 648 -20.64 32.72 47.06
C LEU A 648 -19.40 33.19 47.85
N ASP A 649 -18.46 33.95 47.26
CA ASP A 649 -17.18 34.35 47.84
C ASP A 649 -16.47 33.17 48.54
N LEU A 650 -16.32 32.06 47.81
CA LEU A 650 -15.67 30.85 48.32
C LEU A 650 -14.15 30.99 48.26
N ARG A 651 -13.50 30.81 49.41
CA ARG A 651 -12.05 30.83 49.56
C ARG A 651 -11.57 29.58 50.29
N LEU A 652 -10.29 29.27 50.19
CA LEU A 652 -9.66 28.23 51.02
C LEU A 652 -9.98 28.48 52.51
N GLY A 653 -10.46 27.45 53.20
CA GLY A 653 -10.90 27.49 54.59
C GLY A 653 -12.32 28.03 54.82
N THR A 654 -13.08 28.37 53.77
CA THR A 654 -14.47 28.83 53.94
C THR A 654 -15.36 27.68 54.39
N ASP A 655 -16.11 27.89 55.47
CA ASP A 655 -17.15 26.96 55.91
C ASP A 655 -18.34 26.98 54.94
N VAL A 656 -18.74 25.79 54.51
CA VAL A 656 -19.82 25.56 53.57
C VAL A 656 -20.69 24.38 54.00
N GLN A 657 -21.91 24.36 53.48
CA GLN A 657 -22.81 23.23 53.56
C GLN A 657 -22.97 22.63 52.16
N LEU A 658 -22.82 21.32 52.06
CA LEU A 658 -22.97 20.57 50.82
C LEU A 658 -24.28 19.77 50.83
N TYR A 659 -24.96 19.74 49.69
CA TYR A 659 -26.26 19.10 49.52
C TYR A 659 -26.31 18.28 48.24
N PHE A 660 -26.99 17.14 48.27
CA PHE A 660 -27.36 16.40 47.08
C PHE A 660 -28.59 15.51 47.34
N LYS A 661 -29.31 15.13 46.27
CA LYS A 661 -30.47 14.24 46.39
C LYS A 661 -30.03 12.80 46.59
N SER A 662 -30.81 12.00 47.30
CA SER A 662 -30.60 10.54 47.36
C SER A 662 -30.61 9.91 45.96
N THR A 663 -31.42 10.42 45.03
CA THR A 663 -31.46 9.98 43.62
C THR A 663 -30.19 10.27 42.82
N ALA A 664 -29.34 11.20 43.29
CA ALA A 664 -28.03 11.46 42.67
C ALA A 664 -26.97 10.44 43.11
N VAL A 665 -27.26 9.67 44.16
CA VAL A 665 -26.37 8.64 44.70
C VAL A 665 -26.56 7.36 43.90
N LYS A 666 -25.48 6.89 43.27
CA LYS A 666 -25.47 5.61 42.56
C LYS A 666 -24.67 4.59 43.34
N VAL A 667 -25.22 3.40 43.50
CA VAL A 667 -24.58 2.31 44.24
C VAL A 667 -24.01 1.30 43.24
N VAL A 668 -22.79 0.82 43.51
CA VAL A 668 -22.06 -0.18 42.71
C VAL A 668 -21.62 -1.34 43.59
#